data_AF-A0A2J7Q4B8-F1
#
_entry.id   AF-A0A2J7Q4B8-F1
#
_cell.length_a   1.000
_cell.length_b   1.000
_cell.length_c   1.000
_cell.angle_alpha   90.00
_cell.angle_beta   90.00
_cell.angle_gamma   90.00
#
_symmetry.space_group_name_H-M   'P 1'
#
loop_
_entity.id
_entity.type
_entity.pdbx_description
1 polymer ?
#
loop_
_entity_poly.entity_id
_entity_poly.type
_entity_poly.pdbx_seq_one_letter_code
_entity_poly.pdbx_strand_id
1 'polypeptide(L)'
;MLESLWVWTLATGLISIIVYLLGTWTHDHFSKKNVPHLKPVPFLGNMGPLALRIASFPEILVDWYNRLKGHKYGGVYEFLNPVILLRDPELIKMVTVKDFEHFLDRGVPISEEDEPLIGKGLFSRRGQRWKDMRSTLSPAFTSSKMKNMFVLIKECGKQLTDFLEKCIKDKNMTIEGCKIEREGNILAVEMKDLFTRYTNDVIATSAFGISCDSLSHPGNEFYVLGRDVTDFSGIRAMKLLGLVLSPKLMKLLRIKLLPNSVANFFRSLVHSTMSTREEKGIVRPDMIHLLMQAKKGTLQGDDNVTNNSKNTKPKWDDDDITAQVVLFFLAGFDTVSTLLCFASQLLVMHPDIQSRLQDEIDQTLKEDEGKLTYEAVHGMKYLDMVVSETLRLYPSAVRIDRRCVKTYTLAAEPHCTLKPGDTVNIPIYALHHDPDYFPDPEKFDPERFSDENKGSIKACTYLPFGSGPRNCIGIIKQPEGCEMFIGELTLPASRQFESKVDLDGLGVVGPQAPDLLLPEEVSFVKQHQELLEDVWDACEGSRDGATAVIALMTMPRCSSRVLRRGDRERGGIPLCHRVYYAATILLCRRGGSGSRFALMEAKIALVQLLSRFNLKVVPKTAIQIKISKSSFNMTIDGGFWLGLEQRVKSETQ
;
A
#
# COMPACT_ATOMS: atom_id res chain seq x y z
N MET A 1 -15.34 -46.98 44.81
CA MET A 1 -14.30 -46.69 43.79
C MET A 1 -14.74 -47.03 42.36
N LEU A 2 -15.32 -48.20 42.09
CA LEU A 2 -15.83 -48.54 40.75
C LEU A 2 -17.05 -47.68 40.33
N GLU A 3 -17.92 -47.32 41.29
CA GLU A 3 -19.09 -46.47 40.99
C GLU A 3 -18.74 -45.01 40.66
N SER A 4 -17.65 -44.48 41.21
CA SER A 4 -17.17 -43.14 40.83
C SER A 4 -16.53 -43.14 39.45
N LEU A 5 -15.93 -44.26 39.02
CA LEU A 5 -15.16 -44.33 37.78
C LEU A 5 -16.05 -44.20 36.53
N TRP A 6 -17.24 -44.81 36.53
CA TRP A 6 -18.16 -44.72 35.39
C TRP A 6 -18.75 -43.31 35.23
N VAL A 7 -19.01 -42.60 36.34
CA VAL A 7 -19.47 -41.20 36.33
C VAL A 7 -18.42 -40.31 35.68
N TRP A 8 -17.14 -40.46 36.06
CA TRP A 8 -16.05 -39.70 35.46
C TRP A 8 -15.87 -40.01 33.97
N THR A 9 -16.00 -41.28 33.55
CA THR A 9 -15.91 -41.63 32.11
C THR A 9 -17.07 -41.09 31.27
N LEU A 10 -18.30 -41.06 31.82
CA LEU A 10 -19.45 -40.46 31.13
C LEU A 10 -19.33 -38.94 31.08
N ALA A 11 -18.86 -38.31 32.16
CA ALA A 11 -18.61 -36.88 32.20
C ALA A 11 -17.51 -36.46 31.21
N THR A 12 -16.38 -37.18 31.16
CA THR A 12 -15.32 -36.90 30.17
C THR A 12 -15.79 -37.16 28.75
N GLY A 13 -16.53 -38.24 28.50
CA GLY A 13 -17.14 -38.52 27.19
C GLY A 13 -18.10 -37.42 26.73
N LEU A 14 -18.99 -36.95 27.62
CA LEU A 14 -19.91 -35.85 27.32
C LEU A 14 -19.16 -34.54 27.07
N ILE A 15 -18.14 -34.23 27.87
CA ILE A 15 -17.29 -33.04 27.67
C ILE A 15 -16.57 -33.15 26.31
N SER A 16 -15.99 -34.30 25.96
CA SER A 16 -15.34 -34.49 24.66
C SER A 16 -16.30 -34.32 23.48
N ILE A 17 -17.54 -34.78 23.59
CA ILE A 17 -18.59 -34.56 22.58
C ILE A 17 -18.94 -33.08 22.47
N ILE A 18 -19.17 -32.39 23.60
CA ILE A 18 -19.47 -30.95 23.60
C ILE A 18 -18.32 -30.15 22.97
N VAL A 19 -17.08 -30.46 23.36
CA VAL A 19 -15.87 -29.84 22.81
C VAL A 19 -15.78 -30.10 21.31
N TYR A 20 -15.97 -31.33 20.85
CA TYR A 20 -15.97 -31.65 19.42
C TYR A 20 -17.05 -30.86 18.66
N LEU A 21 -18.29 -30.86 19.15
CA LEU A 21 -19.39 -30.12 18.53
C LEU A 21 -19.13 -28.61 18.45
N LEU A 22 -18.58 -28.01 19.52
CA LEU A 22 -18.17 -26.61 19.54
C LEU A 22 -17.07 -26.32 18.51
N GLY A 23 -16.10 -27.23 18.38
CA GLY A 23 -14.98 -27.10 17.46
C GLY A 23 -15.35 -27.30 15.99
N THR A 24 -16.44 -28.03 15.69
CA THR A 24 -16.88 -28.35 14.32
C THR A 24 -18.17 -27.64 13.88
N TRP A 25 -18.81 -26.84 14.74
CA TRP A 25 -20.11 -26.23 14.44
C TRP A 25 -20.12 -25.38 13.16
N THR A 26 -19.01 -24.75 12.79
CA THR A 26 -18.94 -23.92 11.58
C THR A 26 -18.52 -24.67 10.31
N HIS A 27 -18.10 -25.94 10.42
CA HIS A 27 -17.51 -26.71 9.31
C HIS A 27 -18.50 -26.97 8.17
N ASP A 28 -19.80 -26.92 8.43
CA ASP A 28 -20.82 -27.13 7.41
C ASP A 28 -21.18 -25.85 6.62
N HIS A 29 -20.65 -24.68 7.00
CA HIS A 29 -21.01 -23.37 6.44
C HIS A 29 -20.92 -23.32 4.90
N PHE A 30 -19.78 -23.71 4.32
CA PHE A 30 -19.59 -23.67 2.86
C PHE A 30 -20.25 -24.84 2.15
N SER A 31 -20.31 -26.02 2.79
CA SER A 31 -21.01 -27.18 2.23
C SER A 31 -22.50 -26.89 1.99
N LYS A 32 -23.18 -26.21 2.92
CA LYS A 32 -24.58 -25.80 2.80
C LYS A 32 -24.82 -24.79 1.68
N LYS A 33 -23.80 -24.01 1.31
CA LYS A 33 -23.85 -23.00 0.25
C LYS A 33 -23.34 -23.53 -1.10
N ASN A 34 -23.01 -24.82 -1.21
CA ASN A 34 -22.37 -25.43 -2.39
C ASN A 34 -21.10 -24.67 -2.85
N VAL A 35 -20.35 -24.09 -1.90
CA VAL A 35 -19.10 -23.37 -2.19
C VAL A 35 -17.92 -24.35 -2.10
N PRO A 36 -17.02 -24.41 -3.11
CA PRO A 36 -15.78 -25.19 -3.03
C PRO A 36 -14.96 -24.69 -1.84
N HIS A 37 -14.54 -25.58 -0.94
CA HIS A 37 -13.87 -25.18 0.28
C HIS A 37 -12.83 -26.21 0.74
N LEU A 38 -11.87 -25.74 1.54
CA LEU A 38 -10.88 -26.61 2.17
C LEU A 38 -11.46 -27.24 3.43
N LYS A 39 -11.22 -28.53 3.63
CA LYS A 39 -11.65 -29.24 4.84
C LYS A 39 -10.95 -28.65 6.08
N PRO A 40 -11.69 -28.13 7.07
CA PRO A 40 -11.11 -27.56 8.29
C PRO A 40 -10.73 -28.63 9.32
N VAL A 41 -9.74 -28.32 10.15
CA VAL A 41 -9.39 -29.06 11.39
C VAL A 41 -10.19 -28.47 12.56
N PRO A 42 -10.75 -29.27 13.49
CA PRO A 42 -11.49 -28.75 14.63
C PRO A 42 -10.72 -27.65 15.38
N PHE A 43 -11.41 -26.55 15.75
CA PHE A 43 -10.89 -25.33 16.37
C PHE A 43 -9.90 -24.49 15.56
N LEU A 44 -8.96 -25.13 14.85
CA LEU A 44 -7.89 -24.46 14.11
C LEU A 44 -8.28 -24.09 12.68
N GLY A 45 -9.38 -24.64 12.16
CA GLY A 45 -9.79 -24.42 10.77
C GLY A 45 -8.68 -24.87 9.81
N ASN A 46 -8.36 -24.01 8.85
CA ASN A 46 -7.21 -24.18 7.95
C ASN A 46 -5.93 -23.50 8.46
N MET A 47 -5.96 -22.87 9.64
CA MET A 47 -4.82 -22.20 10.28
C MET A 47 -3.92 -23.15 11.08
N GLY A 48 -4.22 -24.46 11.09
CA GLY A 48 -3.47 -25.47 11.84
C GLY A 48 -1.95 -25.43 11.61
N PRO A 49 -1.46 -25.41 10.36
CA PRO A 49 -0.02 -25.32 10.09
C PRO A 49 0.64 -24.04 10.64
N LEU A 50 -0.08 -22.91 10.68
CA LEU A 50 0.42 -21.66 11.28
C LEU A 50 0.50 -21.79 12.80
N ALA A 51 -0.58 -22.28 13.42
CA ALA A 51 -0.69 -22.43 14.86
C ALA A 51 0.38 -23.41 15.41
N LEU A 52 0.71 -24.44 14.63
CA LEU A 52 1.75 -25.42 14.96
C LEU A 52 3.15 -25.00 14.48
N ARG A 53 3.32 -23.79 13.93
CA ARG A 53 4.59 -23.26 13.36
C ARG A 53 5.23 -24.18 12.31
N ILE A 54 4.41 -24.94 11.59
CA ILE A 54 4.83 -25.83 10.51
C ILE A 54 5.09 -25.04 9.22
N ALA A 55 4.27 -24.01 8.97
CA ALA A 55 4.35 -23.15 7.79
C ALA A 55 4.12 -21.68 8.19
N SER A 56 4.72 -20.77 7.44
CA SER A 56 4.51 -19.33 7.58
C SER A 56 3.17 -18.92 6.96
N PHE A 57 2.69 -17.72 7.30
CA PHE A 57 1.40 -17.25 6.80
C PHE A 57 1.34 -17.08 5.27
N PRO A 58 2.39 -16.56 4.58
CA PRO A 58 2.45 -16.53 3.11
C PRO A 58 2.38 -17.93 2.48
N GLU A 59 3.13 -18.90 3.01
CA GLU A 59 3.13 -20.29 2.51
C GLU A 59 1.73 -20.92 2.58
N ILE A 60 1.01 -20.67 3.68
CA ILE A 60 -0.36 -21.17 3.87
C ILE A 60 -1.33 -20.51 2.88
N LEU A 61 -1.18 -19.21 2.60
CA LEU A 61 -2.00 -18.54 1.58
C LEU A 61 -1.78 -19.14 0.19
N VAL A 62 -0.53 -19.46 -0.16
CA VAL A 62 -0.19 -20.14 -1.42
C VAL A 62 -0.78 -21.55 -1.47
N ASP A 63 -0.68 -22.33 -0.39
CA ASP A 63 -1.32 -23.66 -0.30
C ASP A 63 -2.84 -23.56 -0.52
N TRP A 64 -3.51 -22.65 0.19
CA TRP A 64 -4.95 -22.48 0.06
C TRP A 64 -5.34 -22.06 -1.35
N TYR A 65 -4.61 -21.10 -1.91
CA TYR A 65 -4.79 -20.65 -3.27
C TYR A 65 -4.68 -21.83 -4.23
N ASN A 66 -3.57 -22.57 -4.21
CA ASN A 66 -3.30 -23.67 -5.12
C ASN A 66 -4.30 -24.83 -4.99
N ARG A 67 -4.71 -25.19 -3.77
CA ARG A 67 -5.71 -26.26 -3.55
C ARG A 67 -7.11 -25.92 -4.06
N LEU A 68 -7.39 -24.64 -4.30
CA LEU A 68 -8.63 -24.16 -4.91
C LEU A 68 -8.49 -23.92 -6.43
N LYS A 69 -7.47 -24.50 -7.09
CA LYS A 69 -7.26 -24.36 -8.55
C LYS A 69 -8.42 -24.95 -9.34
N GLY A 70 -8.86 -24.20 -10.34
CA GLY A 70 -10.08 -24.47 -11.11
C GLY A 70 -11.32 -23.70 -10.62
N HIS A 71 -11.27 -23.06 -9.45
CA HIS A 71 -12.37 -22.24 -8.95
C HIS A 71 -12.00 -20.76 -8.88
N LYS A 72 -12.95 -19.89 -9.25
CA LYS A 72 -12.77 -18.42 -9.19
C LYS A 72 -12.67 -17.88 -7.76
N TYR A 73 -13.26 -18.60 -6.82
CA TYR A 73 -13.21 -18.32 -5.39
C TYR A 73 -13.43 -19.63 -4.62
N GLY A 74 -13.11 -19.64 -3.33
CA GLY A 74 -13.40 -20.79 -2.47
C GLY A 74 -13.44 -20.42 -0.99
N GLY A 75 -13.98 -21.33 -0.17
CA GLY A 75 -14.10 -21.18 1.26
C GLY A 75 -12.87 -21.68 2.02
N VAL A 76 -12.41 -20.90 2.98
CA VAL A 76 -11.39 -21.27 3.96
C VAL A 76 -11.86 -20.92 5.36
N TYR A 77 -11.33 -21.60 6.36
CA TYR A 77 -11.69 -21.40 7.76
C TYR A 77 -10.50 -20.81 8.51
N GLU A 78 -10.62 -19.55 8.91
CA GLU A 78 -9.66 -18.91 9.81
C GLU A 78 -10.08 -19.18 11.25
N PHE A 79 -9.47 -20.22 11.85
CA PHE A 79 -9.97 -20.81 13.08
C PHE A 79 -11.45 -21.22 12.90
N LEU A 80 -12.35 -20.62 13.67
CA LEU A 80 -13.79 -20.88 13.57
C LEU A 80 -14.50 -19.99 12.54
N ASN A 81 -13.83 -18.97 12.00
CA ASN A 81 -14.44 -17.99 11.11
C ASN A 81 -14.41 -18.48 9.64
N PRO A 82 -15.56 -18.69 8.99
CA PRO A 82 -15.61 -18.97 7.56
C PRO A 82 -15.27 -17.69 6.77
N VAL A 83 -14.32 -17.77 5.84
CA VAL A 83 -13.87 -16.67 5.00
C VAL A 83 -13.80 -17.10 3.54
N ILE A 84 -14.18 -16.22 2.63
CA ILE A 84 -14.09 -16.49 1.19
C ILE A 84 -12.76 -15.98 0.66
N LEU A 85 -12.00 -16.85 0.01
CA LEU A 85 -10.77 -16.52 -0.69
C LEU A 85 -11.08 -16.26 -2.17
N LEU A 86 -10.81 -15.03 -2.64
CA LEU A 86 -10.92 -14.70 -4.06
C LEU A 86 -9.67 -15.11 -4.82
N ARG A 87 -9.86 -15.61 -6.04
CA ARG A 87 -8.77 -15.93 -6.96
C ARG A 87 -8.86 -15.19 -8.29
N ASP A 88 -10.07 -14.97 -8.78
CA ASP A 88 -10.31 -14.35 -10.09
C ASP A 88 -10.13 -12.81 -10.01
N PRO A 89 -9.25 -12.21 -10.84
CA PRO A 89 -8.99 -10.77 -10.83
C PRO A 89 -10.24 -9.92 -11.12
N GLU A 90 -11.18 -10.43 -11.92
CA GLU A 90 -12.44 -9.73 -12.18
C GLU A 90 -13.31 -9.65 -10.93
N LEU A 91 -13.44 -10.75 -10.17
CA LEU A 91 -14.15 -10.71 -8.88
C LEU A 91 -13.47 -9.77 -7.88
N ILE A 92 -12.13 -9.74 -7.88
CA ILE A 92 -11.37 -8.80 -7.06
C ILE A 92 -11.73 -7.36 -7.46
N LYS A 93 -11.70 -7.02 -8.76
CA LYS A 93 -12.11 -5.70 -9.28
C LYS A 93 -13.54 -5.34 -8.90
N MET A 94 -14.48 -6.29 -8.96
CA MET A 94 -15.87 -6.08 -8.53
C MET A 94 -15.92 -5.70 -7.04
N VAL A 95 -15.27 -6.48 -6.17
CA VAL A 95 -15.29 -6.30 -4.72
C VAL A 95 -14.54 -5.05 -4.26
N THR A 96 -13.41 -4.71 -4.89
CA THR A 96 -12.57 -3.58 -4.46
C THR A 96 -12.97 -2.25 -5.08
N VAL A 97 -13.53 -2.25 -6.29
CA VAL A 97 -13.77 -1.04 -7.08
C VAL A 97 -15.25 -0.86 -7.40
N LYS A 98 -15.84 -1.72 -8.23
CA LYS A 98 -17.17 -1.49 -8.81
C LYS A 98 -18.29 -1.51 -7.77
N ASP A 99 -18.28 -2.52 -6.90
CA ASP A 99 -19.31 -2.74 -5.88
C ASP A 99 -18.83 -2.36 -4.48
N PHE A 100 -17.89 -1.42 -4.39
CA PHE A 100 -17.23 -1.01 -3.16
C PHE A 100 -18.19 -0.65 -2.00
N GLU A 101 -19.37 -0.10 -2.30
CA GLU A 101 -20.39 0.24 -1.29
C GLU A 101 -20.94 -0.98 -0.53
N HIS A 102 -20.79 -2.20 -1.07
CA HIS A 102 -21.12 -3.46 -0.38
C HIS A 102 -19.97 -3.96 0.51
N PHE A 103 -18.76 -3.44 0.32
CA PHE A 103 -17.50 -3.94 0.88
C PHE A 103 -16.69 -2.84 1.57
N LEU A 104 -17.39 -1.84 2.13
CA LEU A 104 -16.77 -0.67 2.74
C LEU A 104 -15.80 -1.06 3.85
N ASP A 105 -16.16 -2.00 4.72
CA ASP A 105 -15.49 -2.28 5.99
C ASP A 105 -14.36 -3.32 5.90
N ARG A 106 -13.55 -3.40 6.96
CA ARG A 106 -12.45 -4.38 7.14
C ARG A 106 -12.50 -5.04 8.51
N GLY A 107 -11.99 -6.25 8.57
CA GLY A 107 -11.59 -6.98 9.76
C GLY A 107 -12.70 -7.17 10.79
N VAL A 108 -12.26 -7.52 11.99
CA VAL A 108 -13.11 -7.67 13.16
C VAL A 108 -13.39 -6.29 13.77
N PRO A 109 -14.63 -5.99 14.22
CA PRO A 109 -14.92 -4.70 14.86
C PRO A 109 -14.09 -4.52 16.13
N ILE A 110 -13.36 -3.41 16.21
CA ILE A 110 -12.63 -2.96 17.39
C ILE A 110 -13.44 -1.85 18.07
N SER A 111 -13.56 -1.91 19.40
CA SER A 111 -14.31 -0.93 20.18
C SER A 111 -13.58 0.41 20.21
N GLU A 112 -14.20 1.48 19.70
CA GLU A 112 -13.65 2.85 19.78
C GLU A 112 -13.61 3.37 21.23
N GLU A 113 -14.41 2.79 22.13
CA GLU A 113 -14.48 3.19 23.55
C GLU A 113 -13.36 2.52 24.38
N ASP A 114 -13.17 1.22 24.19
CA ASP A 114 -12.18 0.45 24.95
C ASP A 114 -10.77 0.63 24.38
N GLU A 115 -10.68 0.81 23.05
CA GLU A 115 -9.44 0.90 22.26
C GLU A 115 -9.45 2.11 21.31
N PRO A 116 -9.51 3.35 21.83
CA PRO A 116 -9.67 4.55 21.00
C PRO A 116 -8.55 4.71 19.96
N LEU A 117 -7.28 4.52 20.33
CA LEU A 117 -6.16 4.78 19.40
C LEU A 117 -6.11 3.79 18.22
N ILE A 118 -6.60 2.56 18.40
CA ILE A 118 -6.66 1.55 17.33
C ILE A 118 -8.01 1.62 16.60
N GLY A 119 -9.12 1.72 17.34
CA GLY A 119 -10.48 1.72 16.80
C GLY A 119 -10.80 2.97 15.99
N LYS A 120 -10.34 4.14 16.44
CA LYS A 120 -10.54 5.42 15.74
C LYS A 120 -9.54 5.65 14.60
N GLY A 121 -8.52 4.81 14.44
CA GLY A 121 -7.56 4.89 13.33
C GLY A 121 -8.24 4.60 11.98
N LEU A 122 -7.85 5.30 10.91
CA LEU A 122 -8.41 5.14 9.56
C LEU A 122 -8.45 3.66 9.10
N PHE A 123 -7.48 2.83 9.50
CA PHE A 123 -7.47 1.41 9.15
C PHE A 123 -8.71 0.65 9.66
N SER A 124 -9.05 0.85 10.93
CA SER A 124 -10.13 0.15 11.65
C SER A 124 -11.51 0.79 11.49
N ARG A 125 -11.57 2.08 11.15
CA ARG A 125 -12.83 2.84 11.00
C ARG A 125 -13.77 2.24 9.96
N ARG A 126 -15.06 2.52 10.13
CA ARG A 126 -16.14 1.90 9.36
C ARG A 126 -17.12 2.91 8.80
N GLY A 127 -17.81 2.49 7.73
CA GLY A 127 -18.88 3.25 7.10
C GLY A 127 -18.52 4.71 6.78
N GLN A 128 -19.45 5.63 7.08
CA GLN A 128 -19.28 7.05 6.76
C GLN A 128 -18.09 7.70 7.48
N ARG A 129 -17.85 7.35 8.75
CA ARG A 129 -16.70 7.87 9.51
C ARG A 129 -15.36 7.54 8.86
N TRP A 130 -15.25 6.40 8.19
CA TRP A 130 -14.07 6.07 7.38
C TRP A 130 -13.95 6.97 6.15
N LYS A 131 -15.05 7.20 5.40
CA LYS A 131 -15.07 8.08 4.22
C LYS A 131 -14.64 9.50 4.59
N ASP A 132 -15.21 10.03 5.67
CA ASP A 132 -14.94 11.37 6.20
C ASP A 132 -13.46 11.54 6.60
N MET A 133 -12.92 10.58 7.35
CA MET A 133 -11.51 10.59 7.77
C MET A 133 -10.57 10.41 6.56
N ARG A 134 -10.91 9.53 5.61
CA ARG A 134 -10.13 9.33 4.38
C ARG A 134 -10.07 10.62 3.57
N SER A 135 -11.20 11.31 3.42
CA SER A 135 -11.28 12.61 2.74
C SER A 135 -10.43 13.66 3.46
N THR A 136 -10.48 13.69 4.79
CA THR A 136 -9.71 14.63 5.62
C THR A 136 -8.20 14.44 5.47
N LEU A 137 -7.73 13.19 5.38
CA LEU A 137 -6.30 12.87 5.32
C LEU A 137 -5.71 12.90 3.91
N SER A 138 -6.53 12.72 2.87
CA SER A 138 -6.04 12.63 1.48
C SER A 138 -5.23 13.86 1.01
N PRO A 139 -5.61 15.12 1.36
CA PRO A 139 -4.83 16.31 1.01
C PRO A 139 -3.38 16.29 1.52
N ALA A 140 -3.10 15.52 2.58
CA ALA A 140 -1.76 15.40 3.17
C ALA A 140 -0.73 14.74 2.26
N PHE A 141 -1.20 13.91 1.32
CA PHE A 141 -0.35 13.12 0.45
C PHE A 141 -0.21 13.71 -0.96
N THR A 142 -0.72 14.92 -1.19
CA THR A 142 -0.63 15.60 -2.50
C THR A 142 0.82 15.87 -2.89
N SER A 143 1.13 15.91 -4.19
CA SER A 143 2.49 16.10 -4.70
C SER A 143 3.21 17.32 -4.10
N SER A 144 2.50 18.43 -3.88
CA SER A 144 3.06 19.63 -3.24
C SER A 144 3.50 19.38 -1.79
N LYS A 145 2.67 18.68 -0.99
CA LYS A 145 3.03 18.33 0.39
C LYS A 145 4.13 17.27 0.43
N MET A 146 4.11 16.33 -0.51
CA MET A 146 5.16 15.33 -0.67
C MET A 146 6.52 15.94 -1.01
N LYS A 147 6.59 16.97 -1.85
CA LYS A 147 7.83 17.74 -2.10
C LYS A 147 8.39 18.39 -0.83
N ASN A 148 7.53 18.89 0.06
CA ASN A 148 7.99 19.44 1.35
C ASN A 148 8.53 18.32 2.27
N MET A 149 7.84 17.18 2.32
CA MET A 149 8.28 16.03 3.12
C MET A 149 9.58 15.42 2.57
N PHE A 150 9.81 15.46 1.26
CA PHE A 150 11.04 14.99 0.63
C PHE A 150 12.30 15.54 1.28
N VAL A 151 12.31 16.84 1.61
CA VAL A 151 13.46 17.48 2.28
C VAL A 151 13.77 16.82 3.62
N LEU A 152 12.74 16.48 4.39
CA LEU A 152 12.88 15.83 5.70
C LEU A 152 13.39 14.39 5.54
N ILE A 153 12.82 13.64 4.59
CA ILE A 153 13.21 12.24 4.34
C ILE A 153 14.65 12.16 3.81
N LYS A 154 15.02 13.09 2.92
CA LYS A 154 16.38 13.21 2.38
C LYS A 154 17.40 13.43 3.49
N GLU A 155 17.08 14.28 4.47
CA GLU A 155 17.98 14.54 5.61
C GLU A 155 18.16 13.28 6.48
N CYS A 156 17.08 12.56 6.79
CA CYS A 156 17.18 11.26 7.49
C CYS A 156 18.02 10.24 6.70
N GLY A 157 17.88 10.21 5.37
CA GLY A 157 18.69 9.34 4.52
C GLY A 157 20.19 9.67 4.62
N LYS A 158 20.50 10.97 4.72
CA LYS A 158 21.88 11.44 4.81
C LYS A 158 22.47 11.06 6.17
N GLN A 159 21.69 11.23 7.23
CA GLN A 159 22.07 10.78 8.57
C GLN A 159 22.36 9.28 8.61
N LEU A 160 21.56 8.47 7.90
CA LEU A 160 21.82 7.03 7.75
C LEU A 160 23.17 6.76 7.10
N THR A 161 23.49 7.38 5.96
CA THR A 161 24.77 7.14 5.28
C THR A 161 25.96 7.69 6.06
N ASP A 162 25.83 8.89 6.66
CA ASP A 162 26.88 9.52 7.45
C ASP A 162 27.21 8.68 8.69
N PHE A 163 26.19 8.09 9.32
CA PHE A 163 26.36 7.15 10.43
C PHE A 163 27.13 5.89 10.00
N LEU A 164 26.76 5.27 8.87
CA LEU A 164 27.44 4.09 8.36
C LEU A 164 28.90 4.39 7.96
N GLU A 165 29.16 5.53 7.32
CA GLU A 165 30.52 5.96 6.99
C GLU A 165 31.37 6.16 8.25
N LYS A 166 30.80 6.76 9.31
CA LYS A 166 31.46 6.88 10.61
C LYS A 166 31.80 5.51 11.21
N CYS A 167 30.88 4.55 11.15
CA CYS A 167 31.11 3.18 11.64
C CYS A 167 32.27 2.48 10.91
N ILE A 168 32.45 2.74 9.61
CA ILE A 168 33.57 2.17 8.85
C ILE A 168 34.90 2.84 9.24
N LYS A 169 34.91 4.17 9.37
CA LYS A 169 36.12 4.97 9.66
C LYS A 169 36.62 4.76 11.09
N ASP A 170 35.73 4.75 12.07
CA ASP A 170 36.10 4.59 13.48
C ASP A 170 36.19 3.10 13.85
N LYS A 171 37.41 2.61 14.09
CA LYS A 171 37.67 1.20 14.44
C LYS A 171 37.26 0.84 15.86
N ASN A 172 37.08 1.82 16.75
CA ASN A 172 36.76 1.61 18.16
C ASN A 172 35.27 1.82 18.48
N MET A 173 34.47 2.23 17.49
CA MET A 173 33.06 2.53 17.71
C MET A 173 32.23 1.23 17.77
N THR A 174 32.10 0.67 18.97
CA THR A 174 31.02 -0.30 19.29
C THR A 174 29.78 0.49 19.68
N ILE A 175 28.76 0.48 18.83
CA ILE A 175 27.51 1.17 19.12
C ILE A 175 26.62 0.22 19.92
N GLU A 176 26.66 0.39 21.24
CA GLU A 176 25.83 -0.36 22.17
C GLU A 176 24.35 -0.23 21.77
N GLY A 177 23.74 -1.36 21.39
CA GLY A 177 22.33 -1.43 20.98
C GLY A 177 22.07 -1.50 19.48
N CYS A 178 23.06 -1.29 18.61
CA CYS A 178 22.95 -1.54 17.16
C CYS A 178 23.57 -2.89 16.80
N LYS A 179 22.91 -3.66 15.92
CA LYS A 179 23.41 -4.98 15.49
C LYS A 179 24.37 -4.84 14.31
N ILE A 180 25.59 -4.42 14.61
CA ILE A 180 26.64 -4.16 13.64
C ILE A 180 27.91 -4.90 14.05
N GLU A 181 28.47 -5.68 13.13
CA GLU A 181 29.70 -6.45 13.30
C GLU A 181 30.70 -6.06 12.22
N ARG A 182 31.98 -6.07 12.55
CA ARG A 182 33.04 -5.70 11.61
C ARG A 182 33.81 -6.91 11.16
N GLU A 183 33.87 -7.12 9.84
CA GLU A 183 34.66 -8.16 9.18
C GLU A 183 35.65 -7.48 8.22
N GLY A 184 36.79 -7.02 8.76
CA GLY A 184 37.81 -6.30 8.00
C GLY A 184 37.33 -4.92 7.50
N ASN A 185 37.23 -4.78 6.17
CA ASN A 185 36.71 -3.58 5.50
C ASN A 185 35.20 -3.61 5.26
N ILE A 186 34.55 -4.73 5.58
CA ILE A 186 33.11 -4.92 5.42
C ILE A 186 32.43 -4.71 6.77
N LEU A 187 31.34 -3.95 6.75
CA LEU A 187 30.47 -3.77 7.90
C LEU A 187 29.28 -4.72 7.77
N ALA A 188 29.26 -5.81 8.54
CA ALA A 188 28.12 -6.72 8.59
C ALA A 188 27.00 -6.09 9.45
N VAL A 189 25.87 -5.78 8.84
CA VAL A 189 24.76 -5.07 9.48
C VAL A 189 23.50 -5.92 9.42
N GLU A 190 22.77 -5.99 10.53
CA GLU A 190 21.39 -6.50 10.53
C GLU A 190 20.46 -5.40 10.01
N MET A 191 20.01 -5.56 8.77
CA MET A 191 19.29 -4.53 8.03
C MET A 191 17.93 -4.21 8.64
N LYS A 192 17.27 -5.15 9.34
CA LYS A 192 15.99 -4.86 9.97
C LYS A 192 16.15 -3.85 11.11
N ASP A 193 17.10 -4.04 12.01
CA ASP A 193 17.42 -3.06 13.08
C ASP A 193 17.82 -1.69 12.49
N LEU A 194 18.66 -1.68 11.45
CA LEU A 194 19.08 -0.45 10.79
C LEU A 194 17.88 0.30 10.17
N PHE A 195 17.09 -0.38 9.34
CA PHE A 195 16.00 0.25 8.62
C PHE A 195 14.84 0.61 9.53
N THR A 196 14.55 -0.12 10.61
CA THR A 196 13.53 0.30 11.58
C THR A 196 13.91 1.60 12.28
N ARG A 197 15.20 1.84 12.56
CA ARG A 197 15.69 3.12 13.12
C ARG A 197 15.55 4.25 12.11
N TYR A 198 15.94 4.01 10.86
CA TYR A 198 15.77 4.97 9.78
C TYR A 198 14.30 5.38 9.58
N THR A 199 13.39 4.40 9.43
CA THR A 199 11.97 4.67 9.22
C THR A 199 11.32 5.36 10.43
N ASN A 200 11.80 5.04 11.64
CA ASN A 200 11.38 5.72 12.85
C ASN A 200 11.69 7.22 12.79
N ASP A 201 12.91 7.59 12.42
CA ASP A 201 13.34 8.99 12.36
C ASP A 201 12.62 9.75 11.24
N VAL A 202 12.38 9.10 10.10
CA VAL A 202 11.56 9.66 9.00
C VAL A 202 10.14 9.97 9.47
N ILE A 203 9.48 9.06 10.18
CA ILE A 203 8.12 9.27 10.69
C ILE A 203 8.11 10.30 11.82
N ALA A 204 9.08 10.26 12.73
CA ALA A 204 9.21 11.23 13.80
C ALA A 204 9.23 12.66 13.23
N THR A 205 10.03 12.89 12.18
CA THR A 205 10.18 14.22 11.58
C THR A 205 9.00 14.62 10.67
N SER A 206 8.41 13.67 9.93
CA SER A 206 7.38 13.96 8.92
C SER A 206 5.94 13.88 9.44
N ALA A 207 5.67 13.02 10.42
CA ALA A 207 4.35 12.85 11.03
C ALA A 207 4.22 13.63 12.33
N PHE A 208 5.21 13.52 13.24
CA PHE A 208 5.17 14.16 14.56
C PHE A 208 5.86 15.53 14.60
N GLY A 209 6.68 15.84 13.59
CA GLY A 209 7.48 17.05 13.56
C GLY A 209 8.48 17.16 14.71
N ILE A 210 8.97 16.02 15.19
CA ILE A 210 10.05 15.92 16.18
C ILE A 210 11.29 15.34 15.49
N SER A 211 12.49 15.76 15.90
CA SER A 211 13.72 15.15 15.41
C SER A 211 14.14 14.05 16.37
N CYS A 212 14.29 12.83 15.86
CA CYS A 212 14.88 11.72 16.59
C CYS A 212 16.14 11.29 15.83
N ASP A 213 17.20 10.97 16.55
CA ASP A 213 18.40 10.36 15.99
C ASP A 213 18.53 8.97 16.61
N SER A 214 17.77 8.02 16.06
CA SER A 214 17.65 6.66 16.59
C SER A 214 18.82 5.76 16.23
N LEU A 215 19.67 6.21 15.31
CA LEU A 215 20.92 5.56 14.96
C LEU A 215 22.00 5.88 16.00
N SER A 216 22.19 7.16 16.35
CA SER A 216 23.19 7.57 17.35
C SER A 216 22.72 7.37 18.80
N HIS A 217 21.40 7.37 19.05
CA HIS A 217 20.82 7.17 20.38
C HIS A 217 19.89 5.94 20.38
N PRO A 218 20.43 4.73 20.49
CA PRO A 218 19.67 3.51 20.24
C PRO A 218 18.53 3.23 21.22
N GLY A 219 18.63 3.77 22.43
CA GLY A 219 17.65 3.63 23.51
C GLY A 219 16.64 4.78 23.62
N ASN A 220 16.48 5.60 22.58
CA ASN A 220 15.53 6.71 22.65
C ASN A 220 14.08 6.19 22.86
N GLU A 221 13.33 6.91 23.69
CA GLU A 221 12.00 6.49 24.15
C GLU A 221 11.02 6.29 22.99
N PHE A 222 11.10 7.15 21.96
CA PHE A 222 10.22 7.08 20.79
C PHE A 222 10.42 5.77 19.99
N TYR A 223 11.67 5.37 19.75
CA TYR A 223 12.00 4.11 19.09
C TYR A 223 11.64 2.89 19.94
N VAL A 224 11.96 2.91 21.23
CA VAL A 224 11.68 1.79 22.14
C VAL A 224 10.18 1.52 22.24
N LEU A 225 9.38 2.57 22.43
CA LEU A 225 7.93 2.47 22.46
C LEU A 225 7.37 2.08 21.08
N GLY A 226 7.94 2.62 20.01
CA GLY A 226 7.57 2.30 18.64
C GLY A 226 7.74 0.83 18.27
N ARG A 227 8.90 0.24 18.63
CA ARG A 227 9.17 -1.19 18.52
C ARG A 227 8.18 -2.00 19.36
N ASP A 228 7.83 -1.51 20.54
CA ASP A 228 6.88 -2.19 21.43
C ASP A 228 5.45 -2.21 20.86
N VAL A 229 5.01 -1.17 20.14
CA VAL A 229 3.67 -1.17 19.52
C VAL A 229 3.59 -2.08 18.28
N THR A 230 4.72 -2.26 17.60
CA THR A 230 4.81 -3.06 16.37
C THR A 230 5.17 -4.52 16.62
N ASP A 231 5.54 -4.89 17.85
CA ASP A 231 5.79 -6.27 18.24
C ASP A 231 4.47 -7.04 18.46
N PHE A 232 4.11 -7.89 17.51
CA PHE A 232 2.92 -8.76 17.57
C PHE A 232 3.21 -10.16 18.14
N SER A 233 4.31 -10.36 18.86
CA SER A 233 4.68 -11.66 19.42
C SER A 233 4.10 -11.93 20.83
N GLY A 234 4.28 -13.16 21.32
CA GLY A 234 3.99 -13.54 22.71
C GLY A 234 2.54 -13.29 23.16
N ILE A 235 2.38 -12.55 24.27
CA ILE A 235 1.06 -12.28 24.86
C ILE A 235 0.18 -11.40 23.96
N ARG A 236 0.77 -10.56 23.10
CA ARG A 236 0.01 -9.73 22.14
C ARG A 236 -0.56 -10.58 21.02
N ALA A 237 0.18 -11.56 20.52
CA ALA A 237 -0.33 -12.56 19.58
C ALA A 237 -1.57 -13.26 20.16
N MET A 238 -1.53 -13.62 21.46
CA MET A 238 -2.67 -14.24 22.15
C MET A 238 -3.87 -13.31 22.27
N LYS A 239 -3.66 -12.01 22.54
CA LYS A 239 -4.74 -11.02 22.55
C LYS A 239 -5.34 -10.79 21.15
N LEU A 240 -4.51 -10.74 20.11
CA LEU A 240 -4.95 -10.63 18.71
C LEU A 240 -5.75 -11.87 18.29
N LEU A 241 -5.28 -13.05 18.67
CA LEU A 241 -6.00 -14.30 18.48
C LEU A 241 -7.34 -14.30 19.21
N GLY A 242 -7.39 -13.83 20.47
CA GLY A 242 -8.63 -13.66 21.21
C GLY A 242 -9.63 -12.73 20.50
N LEU A 243 -9.14 -11.65 19.88
CA LEU A 243 -9.97 -10.74 19.09
C LEU A 243 -10.55 -11.42 17.84
N VAL A 244 -9.76 -12.27 17.17
CA VAL A 244 -10.21 -13.03 15.99
C VAL A 244 -11.21 -14.12 16.38
N LEU A 245 -10.95 -14.86 17.46
CA LEU A 245 -11.80 -15.98 17.89
C LEU A 245 -13.14 -15.51 18.49
N SER A 246 -13.12 -14.49 19.34
CA SER A 246 -14.32 -13.97 19.98
C SER A 246 -14.17 -12.49 20.37
N PRO A 247 -14.49 -11.56 19.47
CA PRO A 247 -14.42 -10.13 19.78
C PRO A 247 -15.40 -9.72 20.88
N LYS A 248 -16.54 -10.41 21.00
CA LYS A 248 -17.53 -10.18 22.06
C LYS A 248 -16.95 -10.53 23.44
N LEU A 249 -16.19 -11.61 23.54
CA LEU A 249 -15.53 -11.99 24.79
C LEU A 249 -14.42 -11.00 25.15
N MET A 250 -13.62 -10.57 24.18
CA MET A 250 -12.59 -9.55 24.41
C MET A 250 -13.18 -8.23 24.89
N LYS A 251 -14.31 -7.80 24.30
CA LYS A 251 -15.06 -6.62 24.74
C LYS A 251 -15.63 -6.80 26.15
N LEU A 252 -16.21 -7.96 26.45
CA LEU A 252 -16.76 -8.28 27.77
C LEU A 252 -15.69 -8.22 28.87
N LEU A 253 -14.50 -8.78 28.60
CA LEU A 253 -13.37 -8.78 29.52
C LEU A 253 -12.55 -7.47 29.51
N ARG A 254 -12.90 -6.51 28.65
CA ARG A 254 -12.18 -5.23 28.45
C ARG A 254 -10.67 -5.42 28.25
N ILE A 255 -10.28 -6.47 27.52
CA ILE A 255 -8.87 -6.77 27.27
C ILE A 255 -8.36 -5.81 26.19
N LYS A 256 -7.40 -4.97 26.57
CA LYS A 256 -6.73 -4.04 25.66
C LYS A 256 -5.56 -4.70 24.91
N LEU A 257 -5.55 -4.55 23.58
CA LEU A 257 -4.42 -4.74 22.68
C LEU A 257 -3.29 -3.76 22.99
N LEU A 258 -3.59 -2.45 23.07
CA LEU A 258 -2.57 -1.43 23.31
C LEU A 258 -2.37 -1.20 24.82
N PRO A 259 -1.13 -1.26 25.34
CA PRO A 259 -0.88 -0.93 26.74
C PRO A 259 -1.25 0.54 27.05
N ASN A 260 -1.82 0.79 28.23
CA ASN A 260 -2.19 2.14 28.64
C ASN A 260 -0.97 3.09 28.72
N SER A 261 0.20 2.59 29.09
CA SER A 261 1.45 3.37 29.11
C SER A 261 1.77 3.95 27.74
N VAL A 262 1.69 3.11 26.70
CA VAL A 262 1.97 3.51 25.32
C VAL A 262 0.88 4.45 24.80
N ALA A 263 -0.39 4.14 25.07
CA ALA A 263 -1.49 5.00 24.66
C ALA A 263 -1.38 6.41 25.28
N ASN A 264 -1.00 6.50 26.55
CA ASN A 264 -0.82 7.77 27.24
C ASN A 264 0.40 8.54 26.73
N PHE A 265 1.52 7.85 26.44
CA PHE A 265 2.69 8.48 25.83
C PHE A 265 2.33 9.20 24.52
N PHE A 266 1.69 8.49 23.58
CA PHE A 266 1.34 9.09 22.29
C PHE A 266 0.32 10.22 22.43
N ARG A 267 -0.66 10.09 23.34
CA ARG A 267 -1.59 11.20 23.65
C ARG A 267 -0.86 12.42 24.16
N SER A 268 0.00 12.25 25.16
CA SER A 268 0.78 13.34 25.75
C SER A 268 1.70 14.00 24.72
N LEU A 269 2.36 13.20 23.88
CA LEU A 269 3.24 13.69 22.82
C LEU A 269 2.46 14.51 21.78
N VAL A 270 1.35 13.99 21.27
CA VAL A 270 0.53 14.69 20.26
C VAL A 270 -0.07 15.97 20.85
N HIS A 271 -0.64 15.88 22.05
CA HIS A 271 -1.24 17.03 22.72
C HIS A 271 -0.21 18.13 22.99
N SER A 272 0.92 17.81 23.62
CA SER A 272 1.98 18.78 23.91
C SER A 272 2.56 19.43 22.65
N THR A 273 2.72 18.64 21.57
CA THR A 273 3.18 19.14 20.28
C THR A 273 2.18 20.11 19.66
N MET A 274 0.89 19.80 19.69
CA MET A 274 -0.16 20.67 19.19
C MET A 274 -0.25 21.97 20.01
N SER A 275 -0.31 21.88 21.34
CA SER A 275 -0.38 23.06 22.23
C SER A 275 0.80 24.00 22.04
N THR A 276 2.03 23.46 22.01
CA THR A 276 3.24 24.27 21.82
C THR A 276 3.23 25.03 20.48
N ARG A 277 2.68 24.42 19.43
CA ARG A 277 2.59 25.05 18.10
C ARG A 277 1.56 26.14 18.05
N GLU A 278 0.42 25.96 18.72
CA GLU A 278 -0.61 27.00 18.82
C GLU A 278 -0.11 28.20 19.61
N GLU A 279 0.57 27.95 20.74
CA GLU A 279 1.14 29.00 21.58
C GLU A 279 2.24 29.79 20.86
N LYS A 280 3.12 29.11 20.11
CA LYS A 280 4.27 29.73 19.45
C LYS A 280 4.03 30.13 17.98
N GLY A 281 2.86 29.86 17.43
CA GLY A 281 2.54 30.13 16.02
C GLY A 281 3.41 29.36 15.02
N ILE A 282 3.85 28.14 15.36
CA ILE A 282 4.76 27.36 14.52
C ILE A 282 3.99 26.68 13.37
N VAL A 283 4.39 26.98 12.14
CA VAL A 283 3.89 26.32 10.92
C VAL A 283 4.98 25.38 10.39
N ARG A 284 4.70 24.09 10.38
CA ARG A 284 5.59 23.06 9.85
C ARG A 284 4.80 22.23 8.83
N PRO A 285 5.35 21.92 7.64
CA PRO A 285 4.64 21.16 6.61
C PRO A 285 4.62 19.65 6.92
N ASP A 286 4.07 19.28 8.08
CA ASP A 286 3.97 17.89 8.57
C ASP A 286 2.52 17.45 8.80
N MET A 287 2.33 16.18 9.12
CA MET A 287 0.99 15.60 9.30
C MET A 287 0.22 16.20 10.48
N ILE A 288 0.87 16.49 11.61
CA ILE A 288 0.22 17.13 12.76
C ILE A 288 -0.36 18.48 12.35
N HIS A 289 0.38 19.30 11.59
CA HIS A 289 -0.14 20.60 11.18
C HIS A 289 -1.38 20.48 10.29
N LEU A 290 -1.43 19.48 9.42
CA LEU A 290 -2.61 19.19 8.60
C LEU A 290 -3.79 18.73 9.44
N LEU A 291 -3.56 17.87 10.44
CA LEU A 291 -4.60 17.44 11.38
C LEU A 291 -5.10 18.59 12.26
N MET A 292 -4.24 19.54 12.62
CA MET A 292 -4.65 20.78 13.30
C MET A 292 -5.57 21.64 12.42
N GLN A 293 -5.22 21.80 11.13
CA GLN A 293 -6.10 22.48 10.17
C GLN A 293 -7.42 21.74 9.98
N ALA A 294 -7.40 20.41 9.98
CA ALA A 294 -8.59 19.58 9.88
C ALA A 294 -9.53 19.81 11.07
N LYS A 295 -8.97 19.81 12.28
CA LYS A 295 -9.69 20.08 13.54
C LYS A 295 -10.35 21.45 13.54
N LYS A 296 -9.68 22.46 12.96
CA LYS A 296 -10.18 23.84 12.85
C LYS A 296 -11.17 24.03 11.69
N GLY A 297 -11.34 23.03 10.82
CA GLY A 297 -12.16 23.13 9.62
C GLY A 297 -11.56 24.00 8.51
N THR A 298 -10.26 24.31 8.61
CA THR A 298 -9.53 25.27 7.77
C THR A 298 -8.55 24.61 6.78
N LEU A 299 -8.66 23.29 6.54
CA LEU A 299 -7.84 22.60 5.54
C LEU A 299 -8.04 23.23 4.15
N GLN A 300 -7.00 23.86 3.60
CA GLN A 300 -6.99 24.36 2.22
C GLN A 300 -6.79 23.19 1.26
N GLY A 301 -7.67 23.07 0.27
CA GLY A 301 -7.88 21.88 -0.57
C GLY A 301 -9.36 21.48 -0.71
N ASP A 302 -10.24 22.14 0.05
CA ASP A 302 -11.71 22.00 0.02
C ASP A 302 -12.38 22.88 -1.06
N ASP A 303 -11.63 23.55 -1.94
CA ASP A 303 -12.19 24.52 -2.91
C ASP A 303 -13.04 23.88 -4.02
N ASN A 304 -13.04 22.54 -4.13
CA ASN A 304 -13.83 21.78 -5.10
C ASN A 304 -15.03 21.03 -4.52
N VAL A 305 -15.34 21.16 -3.23
CA VAL A 305 -16.64 20.69 -2.71
C VAL A 305 -17.63 21.83 -2.91
N THR A 306 -18.28 21.82 -4.08
CA THR A 306 -19.47 22.62 -4.36
C THR A 306 -20.36 22.69 -3.12
N ASN A 307 -20.74 23.92 -2.76
CA ASN A 307 -21.63 24.33 -1.65
C ASN A 307 -23.05 23.73 -1.67
N ASN A 308 -23.22 22.45 -2.02
CA ASN A 308 -24.52 21.81 -2.23
C ASN A 308 -24.78 20.56 -1.37
N SER A 309 -24.08 20.41 -0.23
CA SER A 309 -24.61 19.56 0.84
C SER A 309 -24.50 20.25 2.18
N LYS A 310 -25.66 20.44 2.86
CA LYS A 310 -25.79 20.80 4.27
C LYS A 310 -25.26 19.68 5.20
N ASN A 311 -24.06 19.16 4.95
CA ASN A 311 -23.40 18.21 5.83
C ASN A 311 -22.38 18.97 6.68
N THR A 312 -22.71 19.10 7.96
CA THR A 312 -21.83 19.54 9.04
C THR A 312 -20.45 18.91 8.87
N LYS A 313 -19.40 19.73 8.69
CA LYS A 313 -18.03 19.20 8.63
C LYS A 313 -17.79 18.36 9.90
N PRO A 314 -17.27 17.12 9.76
CA PRO A 314 -17.07 16.24 10.91
C PRO A 314 -16.07 16.89 11.87
N LYS A 315 -16.48 17.06 13.13
CA LYS A 315 -15.62 17.59 14.19
C LYS A 315 -14.79 16.45 14.77
N TRP A 316 -13.47 16.56 14.67
CA TRP A 316 -12.52 15.57 15.18
C TRP A 316 -12.14 15.88 16.63
N ASP A 317 -12.15 14.85 17.48
CA ASP A 317 -11.63 14.94 18.85
C ASP A 317 -10.12 14.65 18.92
N ASP A 318 -9.52 14.87 20.10
CA ASP A 318 -8.07 14.69 20.26
C ASP A 318 -7.64 13.23 20.12
N ASP A 319 -8.51 12.29 20.50
CA ASP A 319 -8.27 10.86 20.30
C ASP A 319 -8.36 10.48 18.81
N ASP A 320 -9.20 11.15 18.02
CA ASP A 320 -9.30 10.95 16.57
C ASP A 320 -7.98 11.33 15.88
N ILE A 321 -7.42 12.47 16.27
CA ILE A 321 -6.13 12.98 15.77
C ILE A 321 -4.99 12.07 16.22
N THR A 322 -4.93 11.77 17.51
CA THR A 322 -3.89 10.90 18.08
C THR A 322 -3.93 9.51 17.42
N ALA A 323 -5.12 8.96 17.18
CA ALA A 323 -5.29 7.68 16.50
C ALA A 323 -4.74 7.68 15.06
N GLN A 324 -4.88 8.79 14.32
CA GLN A 324 -4.30 8.88 12.97
C GLN A 324 -2.77 8.94 13.03
N VAL A 325 -2.23 9.73 13.95
CA VAL A 325 -0.79 9.86 14.15
C VAL A 325 -0.16 8.51 14.54
N VAL A 326 -0.78 7.78 15.47
CA VAL A 326 -0.36 6.41 15.83
C VAL A 326 -0.48 5.46 14.64
N LEU A 327 -1.56 5.54 13.84
CA LEU A 327 -1.68 4.74 12.63
C LEU A 327 -0.55 5.01 11.63
N PHE A 328 -0.21 6.27 11.38
CA PHE A 328 0.90 6.62 10.49
C PHE A 328 2.24 6.10 11.01
N PHE A 329 2.43 6.12 12.33
CA PHE A 329 3.58 5.49 12.95
C PHE A 329 3.66 4.00 12.63
N LEU A 330 2.60 3.24 12.91
CA LEU A 330 2.58 1.79 12.65
C LEU A 330 2.73 1.45 11.17
N ALA A 331 2.06 2.21 10.31
CA ALA A 331 2.08 1.98 8.87
C ALA A 331 3.44 2.28 8.24
N GLY A 332 4.09 3.39 8.60
CA GLY A 332 5.38 3.77 8.02
C GLY A 332 6.55 2.97 8.59
N PHE A 333 6.49 2.56 9.86
CA PHE A 333 7.65 2.01 10.56
C PHE A 333 8.01 0.60 10.07
N ASP A 334 7.05 -0.33 10.13
CA ASP A 334 7.37 -1.73 9.86
C ASP A 334 7.29 -2.09 8.36
N THR A 335 6.37 -1.45 7.62
CA THR A 335 6.15 -1.83 6.21
C THR A 335 7.28 -1.38 5.29
N VAL A 336 7.80 -0.16 5.48
CA VAL A 336 8.89 0.41 4.68
C VAL A 336 10.22 -0.25 5.04
N SER A 337 10.47 -0.49 6.32
CA SER A 337 11.68 -1.21 6.76
C SER A 337 11.71 -2.63 6.19
N THR A 338 10.56 -3.32 6.14
CA THR A 338 10.46 -4.65 5.51
C THR A 338 10.72 -4.61 4.00
N LEU A 339 10.16 -3.62 3.29
CA LEU A 339 10.45 -3.40 1.86
C LEU A 339 11.96 -3.20 1.63
N LEU A 340 12.58 -2.31 2.41
CA LEU A 340 14.02 -2.04 2.31
C LEU A 340 14.87 -3.28 2.60
N CYS A 341 14.50 -4.08 3.61
CA CYS A 341 15.18 -5.34 3.93
C CYS A 341 15.17 -6.31 2.73
N PHE A 342 13.99 -6.57 2.15
CA PHE A 342 13.87 -7.47 1.00
C PHE A 342 14.52 -6.90 -0.25
N ALA A 343 14.42 -5.59 -0.50
CA ALA A 343 15.10 -4.94 -1.62
C ALA A 343 16.63 -5.12 -1.52
N SER A 344 17.21 -4.80 -0.35
CA SER A 344 18.64 -4.95 -0.12
C SER A 344 19.10 -6.42 -0.20
N GLN A 345 18.30 -7.35 0.34
CA GLN A 345 18.58 -8.78 0.24
C GLN A 345 18.60 -9.23 -1.23
N LEU A 346 17.57 -8.87 -2.02
CA LEU A 346 17.49 -9.22 -3.43
C LEU A 346 18.64 -8.62 -4.25
N LEU A 347 19.02 -7.37 -3.98
CA LEU A 347 20.14 -6.70 -4.65
C LEU A 347 21.50 -7.33 -4.31
N VAL A 348 21.70 -7.83 -3.08
CA VAL A 348 22.90 -8.60 -2.72
C VAL A 348 22.97 -9.91 -3.49
N MET A 349 21.82 -10.57 -3.66
CA MET A 349 21.74 -11.84 -4.37
C MET A 349 21.86 -11.71 -5.89
N HIS A 350 21.68 -10.50 -6.44
CA HIS A 350 21.78 -10.19 -7.88
C HIS A 350 22.74 -9.02 -8.14
N PRO A 351 24.07 -9.26 -8.10
CA PRO A 351 25.07 -8.20 -8.25
C PRO A 351 25.01 -7.44 -9.57
N ASP A 352 24.54 -8.09 -10.63
CA ASP A 352 24.30 -7.50 -11.95
C ASP A 352 23.20 -6.43 -11.91
N ILE A 353 22.08 -6.73 -11.25
CA ILE A 353 20.98 -5.78 -11.03
C ILE A 353 21.44 -4.64 -10.11
N GLN A 354 22.22 -4.95 -9.07
CA GLN A 354 22.79 -3.94 -8.18
C GLN A 354 23.71 -2.97 -8.94
N SER A 355 24.61 -3.48 -9.78
CA SER A 355 25.51 -2.65 -10.59
C SER A 355 24.73 -1.74 -11.53
N ARG A 356 23.75 -2.30 -12.26
CA ARG A 356 22.93 -1.51 -13.18
C ARG A 356 22.13 -0.42 -12.48
N LEU A 357 21.60 -0.71 -11.28
CA LEU A 357 20.91 0.30 -10.47
C LEU A 357 21.88 1.37 -9.95
N GLN A 358 23.09 0.98 -9.54
CA GLN A 358 24.13 1.93 -9.15
C GLN A 358 24.54 2.84 -10.33
N ASP A 359 24.61 2.30 -11.55
CA ASP A 359 24.92 3.07 -12.76
C ASP A 359 23.83 4.13 -13.04
N GLU A 360 22.53 3.77 -12.95
CA GLU A 360 21.42 4.73 -13.07
C GLU A 360 21.54 5.82 -11.98
N ILE A 361 21.79 5.43 -10.73
CA ILE A 361 21.94 6.37 -9.61
C ILE A 361 23.12 7.33 -9.85
N ASP A 362 24.27 6.82 -10.26
CA ASP A 362 25.46 7.63 -10.49
C ASP A 362 25.28 8.56 -11.67
N GLN A 363 24.61 8.13 -12.74
CA GLN A 363 24.26 8.98 -13.88
C GLN A 363 23.34 10.13 -13.44
N THR A 364 22.23 9.83 -12.76
CA THR A 364 21.29 10.86 -12.32
C THR A 364 21.94 11.84 -11.33
N LEU A 365 22.79 11.36 -10.43
CA LEU A 365 23.52 12.25 -9.51
C LEU A 365 24.55 13.12 -10.25
N LYS A 366 25.15 12.66 -11.36
CA LYS A 366 26.03 13.50 -12.19
C LYS A 366 25.24 14.61 -12.90
N GLU A 367 24.06 14.28 -13.43
CA GLU A 367 23.19 15.23 -14.14
C GLU A 367 22.68 16.34 -13.21
N ASP A 368 22.36 16.03 -11.95
CA ASP A 368 21.83 16.98 -10.95
C ASP A 368 22.91 17.65 -10.06
N GLU A 369 24.14 17.84 -10.58
CA GLU A 369 25.26 18.47 -9.84
C GLU A 369 25.58 17.82 -8.48
N GLY A 370 25.37 16.50 -8.36
CA GLY A 370 25.57 15.74 -7.12
C GLY A 370 24.46 15.92 -6.08
N LYS A 371 23.36 16.60 -6.41
CA LYS A 371 22.25 16.86 -5.47
C LYS A 371 21.10 15.89 -5.73
N LEU A 372 20.66 15.19 -4.69
CA LEU A 372 19.42 14.40 -4.78
C LEU A 372 18.19 15.31 -4.75
N THR A 373 17.51 15.49 -5.89
CA THR A 373 16.26 16.26 -6.02
C THR A 373 15.02 15.35 -6.01
N TYR A 374 13.84 15.93 -5.80
CA TYR A 374 12.58 15.16 -5.82
C TYR A 374 12.30 14.62 -7.22
N GLU A 375 12.56 15.44 -8.24
CA GLU A 375 12.40 15.13 -9.64
C GLU A 375 13.37 14.04 -10.09
N ALA A 376 14.64 14.09 -9.68
CA ALA A 376 15.62 13.04 -9.98
C ALA A 376 15.22 11.67 -9.48
N VAL A 377 14.83 11.55 -8.19
CA VAL A 377 14.39 10.27 -7.61
C VAL A 377 13.16 9.73 -8.35
N HIS A 378 12.32 10.62 -8.86
CA HIS A 378 11.14 10.25 -9.62
C HIS A 378 11.46 9.82 -11.06
N GLY A 379 12.49 10.40 -11.66
CA GLY A 379 12.95 10.08 -13.01
C GLY A 379 13.68 8.74 -13.14
N MET A 380 14.19 8.18 -12.03
CA MET A 380 14.87 6.87 -12.01
C MET A 380 13.88 5.73 -12.30
N LYS A 381 13.89 5.23 -13.54
CA LYS A 381 12.96 4.19 -14.01
C LYS A 381 13.37 2.81 -13.50
N TYR A 382 14.65 2.47 -13.57
CA TYR A 382 15.14 1.17 -13.14
C TYR A 382 14.98 1.00 -11.61
N LEU A 383 15.15 2.07 -10.84
CA LEU A 383 14.78 2.09 -9.43
C LEU A 383 13.29 1.77 -9.19
N ASP A 384 12.37 2.31 -10.01
CA ASP A 384 10.94 1.98 -9.91
C ASP A 384 10.66 0.51 -10.23
N MET A 385 11.36 -0.04 -11.23
CA MET A 385 11.29 -1.44 -11.63
C MET A 385 11.77 -2.37 -10.50
N VAL A 386 12.94 -2.08 -9.91
CA VAL A 386 13.51 -2.85 -8.79
C VAL A 386 12.59 -2.83 -7.57
N VAL A 387 12.07 -1.66 -7.19
CA VAL A 387 11.15 -1.54 -6.05
C VAL A 387 9.82 -2.25 -6.32
N SER A 388 9.29 -2.16 -7.55
CA SER A 388 8.05 -2.83 -7.93
C SER A 388 8.20 -4.35 -7.94
N GLU A 389 9.29 -4.87 -8.49
CA GLU A 389 9.56 -6.30 -8.49
C GLU A 389 9.82 -6.83 -7.07
N THR A 390 10.48 -6.04 -6.22
CA THR A 390 10.61 -6.38 -4.79
C THR A 390 9.24 -6.50 -4.12
N LEU A 391 8.33 -5.55 -4.37
CA LEU A 391 6.97 -5.57 -3.83
C LEU A 391 6.09 -6.67 -4.42
N ARG A 392 6.41 -7.18 -5.62
CA ARG A 392 5.76 -8.36 -6.20
C ARG A 392 6.19 -9.62 -5.45
N LEU A 393 7.50 -9.84 -5.27
CA LEU A 393 8.00 -11.02 -4.57
C LEU A 393 7.71 -10.99 -3.07
N TYR A 394 7.84 -9.83 -2.43
CA TYR A 394 7.71 -9.69 -0.98
C TYR A 394 6.82 -8.50 -0.61
N PRO A 395 5.50 -8.57 -0.90
CA PRO A 395 4.56 -7.54 -0.47
C PRO A 395 4.45 -7.52 1.06
N SER A 396 4.66 -6.35 1.68
CA SER A 396 4.51 -6.20 3.14
C SER A 396 3.10 -6.58 3.63
N ALA A 397 2.07 -6.36 2.78
CA ALA A 397 0.71 -6.85 3.01
C ALA A 397 0.45 -8.11 2.17
N VAL A 398 0.59 -9.29 2.80
CA VAL A 398 0.46 -10.60 2.14
C VAL A 398 -0.98 -10.95 1.75
N ARG A 399 -1.95 -10.32 2.43
CA ARG A 399 -3.38 -10.36 2.12
C ARG A 399 -4.04 -9.05 2.48
N ILE A 400 -5.19 -8.80 1.87
CA ILE A 400 -6.15 -7.81 2.34
C ILE A 400 -7.53 -8.45 2.45
N ASP A 401 -8.37 -7.89 3.30
CA ASP A 401 -9.73 -8.34 3.50
C ASP A 401 -10.75 -7.22 3.22
N ARG A 402 -11.99 -7.65 2.99
CA ARG A 402 -13.18 -6.81 2.89
C ARG A 402 -14.33 -7.47 3.64
N ARG A 403 -15.11 -6.68 4.33
CA ARG A 403 -16.29 -7.13 5.06
C ARG A 403 -17.55 -6.69 4.32
N CYS A 404 -18.40 -7.66 4.01
CA CYS A 404 -19.70 -7.44 3.39
C CYS A 404 -20.59 -6.66 4.37
N VAL A 405 -21.10 -5.50 3.95
CA VAL A 405 -22.03 -4.65 4.74
C VAL A 405 -23.46 -4.73 4.24
N LYS A 406 -23.65 -5.15 2.99
CA LYS A 406 -24.94 -5.31 2.32
C LYS A 406 -24.92 -6.61 1.54
N THR A 407 -26.04 -7.35 1.53
CA THR A 407 -26.15 -8.62 0.81
C THR A 407 -25.65 -8.49 -0.63
N TYR A 408 -24.78 -9.39 -1.05
CA TYR A 408 -24.13 -9.34 -2.36
C TYR A 408 -23.95 -10.74 -2.92
N THR A 409 -24.25 -10.96 -4.21
CA THR A 409 -24.01 -12.25 -4.87
C THR A 409 -22.79 -12.14 -5.77
N LEU A 410 -21.80 -13.01 -5.53
CA LEU A 410 -20.60 -13.06 -6.36
C LEU A 410 -20.97 -13.44 -7.79
N ALA A 411 -20.45 -12.68 -8.77
CA ALA A 411 -20.65 -12.90 -10.20
C ALA A 411 -19.78 -14.08 -10.72
N ALA A 412 -19.93 -15.26 -10.13
CA ALA A 412 -19.22 -16.47 -10.49
C ALA A 412 -20.09 -17.72 -10.22
N GLU A 413 -19.71 -18.83 -10.85
CA GLU A 413 -20.27 -20.16 -10.59
C GLU A 413 -19.33 -20.97 -9.68
N PRO A 414 -19.87 -21.69 -8.67
CA PRO A 414 -21.27 -21.68 -8.25
C PRO A 414 -21.68 -20.30 -7.70
N HIS A 415 -22.96 -19.96 -7.73
CA HIS A 415 -23.42 -18.71 -7.11
C HIS A 415 -23.26 -18.74 -5.59
N CYS A 416 -22.62 -17.71 -5.02
CA CYS A 416 -22.53 -17.51 -3.57
C CYS A 416 -23.06 -16.14 -3.17
N THR A 417 -24.11 -16.14 -2.35
CA THR A 417 -24.64 -14.93 -1.73
C THR A 417 -23.98 -14.70 -0.36
N LEU A 418 -23.31 -13.56 -0.26
CA LEU A 418 -22.69 -13.02 0.94
C LEU A 418 -23.73 -12.25 1.74
N LYS A 419 -23.74 -12.48 3.05
CA LYS A 419 -24.58 -11.75 3.99
C LYS A 419 -23.77 -10.66 4.69
N PRO A 420 -24.42 -9.60 5.21
CA PRO A 420 -23.75 -8.63 6.07
C PRO A 420 -23.00 -9.33 7.20
N GLY A 421 -21.69 -9.05 7.29
CA GLY A 421 -20.77 -9.67 8.24
C GLY A 421 -19.85 -10.74 7.65
N ASP A 422 -20.18 -11.31 6.48
CA ASP A 422 -19.29 -12.24 5.78
C ASP A 422 -18.00 -11.50 5.33
N THR A 423 -16.86 -12.21 5.40
CA THR A 423 -15.55 -11.66 5.06
C THR A 423 -15.02 -12.27 3.77
N VAL A 424 -14.41 -11.42 2.95
CA VAL A 424 -13.78 -11.78 1.68
C VAL A 424 -12.29 -11.41 1.76
N ASN A 425 -11.43 -12.36 1.45
CA ASN A 425 -9.98 -12.24 1.43
C ASN A 425 -9.44 -12.20 0.00
N ILE A 426 -8.43 -11.38 -0.20
CA ILE A 426 -7.66 -11.26 -1.44
C ILE A 426 -6.21 -11.67 -1.11
N PRO A 427 -5.74 -12.83 -1.56
CA PRO A 427 -4.41 -13.35 -1.26
C PRO A 427 -3.36 -12.71 -2.18
N ILE A 428 -2.90 -11.50 -1.82
CA ILE A 428 -1.92 -10.73 -2.60
C ILE A 428 -0.66 -11.55 -2.88
N TYR A 429 -0.07 -12.16 -1.86
CA TYR A 429 1.16 -12.95 -2.01
C TYR A 429 0.97 -14.10 -3.00
N ALA A 430 -0.14 -14.85 -2.91
CA ALA A 430 -0.40 -15.96 -3.83
C ALA A 430 -0.68 -15.49 -5.26
N LEU A 431 -1.39 -14.38 -5.45
CA LEU A 431 -1.62 -13.79 -6.77
C LEU A 431 -0.32 -13.32 -7.44
N HIS A 432 0.62 -12.80 -6.64
CA HIS A 432 1.90 -12.30 -7.15
C HIS A 432 2.87 -13.43 -7.53
N HIS A 433 2.65 -14.63 -6.99
CA HIS A 433 3.43 -15.84 -7.29
C HIS A 433 2.68 -16.83 -8.19
N ASP A 434 1.54 -16.43 -8.77
CA ASP A 434 0.80 -17.29 -9.69
C ASP A 434 1.50 -17.29 -11.06
N PRO A 435 1.99 -18.45 -11.55
CA PRO A 435 2.62 -18.55 -12.86
C PRO A 435 1.65 -18.22 -14.01
N ASP A 436 0.34 -18.28 -13.79
CA ASP A 436 -0.67 -17.91 -14.79
C ASP A 436 -0.68 -16.37 -15.04
N TYR A 437 -0.12 -15.58 -14.12
CA TYR A 437 -0.02 -14.11 -14.22
C TYR A 437 1.42 -13.59 -14.32
N PHE A 438 2.37 -14.27 -13.68
CA PHE A 438 3.78 -13.91 -13.66
C PHE A 438 4.63 -15.13 -14.06
N PRO A 439 5.07 -15.24 -15.32
CA PRO A 439 5.91 -16.35 -15.78
C PRO A 439 7.21 -16.43 -14.95
N ASP A 440 7.65 -17.61 -14.53
CA ASP A 440 8.77 -17.78 -13.58
C ASP A 440 8.63 -16.90 -12.32
N PRO A 441 7.56 -17.09 -11.53
CA PRO A 441 7.14 -16.14 -10.49
C PRO A 441 8.16 -15.97 -9.35
N GLU A 442 9.04 -16.96 -9.14
CA GLU A 442 10.07 -16.93 -8.09
C GLU A 442 11.34 -16.17 -8.53
N LYS A 443 11.50 -15.90 -9.83
CA LYS A 443 12.67 -15.17 -10.34
C LYS A 443 12.51 -13.68 -10.10
N PHE A 444 13.52 -13.05 -9.51
CA PHE A 444 13.62 -11.60 -9.39
C PHE A 444 14.00 -11.00 -10.75
N ASP A 445 13.01 -10.39 -11.41
CA ASP A 445 13.18 -9.83 -12.75
C ASP A 445 12.55 -8.42 -12.85
N PRO A 446 13.35 -7.35 -12.63
CA PRO A 446 12.86 -5.97 -12.75
C PRO A 446 12.25 -5.64 -14.11
N GLU A 447 12.67 -6.32 -15.19
CA GLU A 447 12.18 -6.05 -16.55
C GLU A 447 10.68 -6.31 -16.73
N ARG A 448 10.03 -7.05 -15.82
CA ARG A 448 8.56 -7.19 -15.80
C ARG A 448 7.84 -5.86 -15.69
N PHE A 449 8.46 -4.89 -15.03
CA PHE A 449 7.91 -3.56 -14.77
C PHE A 449 8.48 -2.48 -15.71
N SER A 450 9.17 -2.88 -16.78
CA SER A 450 9.62 -1.96 -17.84
C SER A 450 8.43 -1.29 -18.52
N ASP A 451 8.65 -0.15 -19.18
CA ASP A 451 7.57 0.57 -19.87
C ASP A 451 6.87 -0.31 -20.93
N GLU A 452 7.61 -1.24 -21.55
CA GLU A 452 7.12 -2.20 -22.54
C GLU A 452 6.28 -3.31 -21.90
N ASN A 453 6.71 -3.86 -20.76
CA ASN A 453 6.08 -5.03 -20.16
C ASN A 453 4.97 -4.70 -19.17
N LYS A 454 5.00 -3.51 -18.56
CA LYS A 454 4.04 -3.10 -17.51
C LYS A 454 2.58 -3.11 -17.99
N GLY A 455 2.34 -2.90 -19.28
CA GLY A 455 1.00 -2.99 -19.90
C GLY A 455 0.45 -4.43 -19.96
N SER A 456 1.32 -5.45 -19.96
CA SER A 456 0.93 -6.87 -19.98
C SER A 456 0.45 -7.39 -18.62
N ILE A 457 0.75 -6.66 -17.53
CA ILE A 457 0.34 -7.04 -16.18
C ILE A 457 -1.18 -6.89 -16.07
N LYS A 458 -1.87 -8.02 -15.94
CA LYS A 458 -3.32 -8.05 -15.80
C LYS A 458 -3.78 -7.22 -14.60
N ALA A 459 -4.80 -6.39 -14.80
CA ALA A 459 -5.38 -5.60 -13.72
C ALA A 459 -5.82 -6.50 -12.54
N CYS A 460 -5.66 -5.99 -11.32
CA CYS A 460 -5.98 -6.71 -10.08
C CYS A 460 -5.18 -8.01 -9.81
N THR A 461 -4.05 -8.23 -10.47
CA THR A 461 -3.08 -9.29 -10.09
C THR A 461 -1.91 -8.71 -9.30
N TYR A 462 -1.39 -7.54 -9.68
CA TYR A 462 -0.40 -6.79 -8.90
C TYR A 462 -1.09 -5.78 -7.97
N LEU A 463 -1.02 -6.05 -6.66
CA LEU A 463 -1.81 -5.38 -5.60
C LEU A 463 -1.00 -5.12 -4.31
N PRO A 464 0.29 -4.74 -4.34
CA PRO A 464 1.08 -4.55 -3.11
C PRO A 464 0.51 -3.50 -2.15
N PHE A 465 -0.35 -2.62 -2.66
CA PHE A 465 -1.00 -1.55 -1.90
C PHE A 465 -2.53 -1.64 -1.90
N GLY A 466 -3.06 -2.79 -2.33
CA GLY A 466 -4.48 -3.00 -2.58
C GLY A 466 -5.02 -2.21 -3.77
N SER A 467 -6.34 -2.29 -3.97
CA SER A 467 -7.07 -1.62 -5.06
C SER A 467 -8.34 -0.94 -4.52
N GLY A 468 -8.83 0.02 -5.30
CA GLY A 468 -10.07 0.77 -5.06
C GLY A 468 -9.96 1.86 -3.99
N PRO A 469 -11.10 2.46 -3.57
CA PRO A 469 -11.12 3.62 -2.66
C PRO A 469 -10.47 3.38 -1.29
N ARG A 470 -10.36 2.13 -0.86
CA ARG A 470 -9.72 1.73 0.40
C ARG A 470 -8.27 1.25 0.22
N ASN A 471 -7.63 1.51 -0.92
CA ASN A 471 -6.19 1.25 -1.10
C ASN A 471 -5.32 2.01 -0.05
N CYS A 472 -4.02 1.72 -0.02
CA CYS A 472 -3.08 2.42 0.85
C CYS A 472 -3.19 3.95 0.69
N ILE A 473 -3.35 4.69 1.80
CA ILE A 473 -3.44 6.16 1.74
C ILE A 473 -2.10 6.81 1.39
N GLY A 474 -1.00 6.15 1.73
CA GLY A 474 0.35 6.60 1.37
C GLY A 474 0.62 6.54 -0.13
N ILE A 475 -0.38 6.15 -0.93
CA ILE A 475 -0.33 6.11 -2.39
C ILE A 475 -1.49 6.90 -2.96
N ILE A 476 -1.17 8.02 -3.62
CA ILE A 476 -2.17 8.75 -4.38
C ILE A 476 -2.36 8.09 -5.75
N LYS A 477 -3.63 7.82 -6.05
CA LYS A 477 -4.26 7.39 -7.30
C LYS A 477 -3.37 6.59 -8.26
N GLN A 478 -3.61 5.29 -8.33
CA GLN A 478 -3.44 4.58 -9.59
C GLN A 478 -4.61 5.03 -10.48
N PRO A 479 -4.41 5.67 -11.64
CA PRO A 479 -5.44 5.62 -12.66
C PRO A 479 -5.50 4.15 -13.09
N GLU A 480 -6.34 3.36 -12.41
CA GLU A 480 -6.88 2.15 -13.01
C GLU A 480 -7.53 2.63 -14.32
N GLY A 481 -6.97 2.20 -15.46
CA GLY A 481 -7.10 2.87 -16.75
C GLY A 481 -8.50 3.39 -17.03
N CYS A 482 -8.62 4.70 -17.25
CA CYS A 482 -9.71 5.51 -17.83
C CYS A 482 -11.21 5.15 -17.66
N GLU A 483 -11.62 4.09 -16.95
CA GLU A 483 -13.01 3.64 -16.92
C GLU A 483 -13.88 4.42 -15.91
N MET A 484 -13.29 5.01 -14.85
CA MET A 484 -14.07 5.69 -13.81
C MET A 484 -14.67 7.04 -14.24
N PHE A 485 -14.12 7.72 -15.24
CA PHE A 485 -14.69 9.00 -15.73
C PHE A 485 -15.87 8.81 -16.69
N ILE A 486 -16.18 7.57 -17.07
CA ILE A 486 -17.30 7.26 -17.98
C ILE A 486 -18.62 7.10 -17.20
N GLY A 487 -18.57 6.88 -15.88
CA GLY A 487 -19.75 6.60 -15.05
C GLY A 487 -20.68 7.79 -14.76
N GLU A 488 -20.22 9.03 -14.87
CA GLU A 488 -21.02 10.23 -14.56
C GLU A 488 -21.59 10.96 -15.79
N LEU A 489 -21.30 10.50 -17.02
CA LEU A 489 -22.09 10.85 -18.19
C LEU A 489 -23.09 9.73 -18.48
N THR A 490 -24.17 9.69 -17.70
CA THR A 490 -25.38 8.94 -18.07
C THR A 490 -25.92 9.46 -19.41
N LEU A 491 -25.53 8.81 -20.50
CA LEU A 491 -26.28 8.84 -21.76
C LEU A 491 -27.57 8.02 -21.57
N PRO A 492 -28.72 8.48 -22.11
CA PRO A 492 -29.97 7.76 -21.98
C PRO A 492 -29.88 6.39 -22.66
N ALA A 493 -30.43 5.38 -21.98
CA ALA A 493 -30.44 3.98 -22.35
C ALA A 493 -30.81 3.74 -23.82
N SER A 494 -29.85 3.34 -24.64
CA SER A 494 -30.06 2.40 -25.75
C SER A 494 -28.71 1.86 -26.25
N ARG A 495 -28.61 0.53 -26.33
CA ARG A 495 -27.51 -0.30 -26.86
C ARG A 495 -26.32 -0.51 -25.91
N GLN A 496 -26.32 -1.69 -25.29
CA GLN A 496 -25.11 -2.35 -24.79
C GLN A 496 -24.08 -2.43 -25.93
N PHE A 497 -22.89 -1.89 -25.71
CA PHE A 497 -21.70 -2.20 -26.51
C PHE A 497 -20.61 -2.67 -25.55
N GLU A 498 -20.27 -3.95 -25.64
CA GLU A 498 -19.02 -4.50 -25.12
C GLU A 498 -17.92 -4.16 -26.14
N SER A 499 -16.83 -3.53 -25.71
CA SER A 499 -15.63 -3.42 -26.56
C SER A 499 -14.35 -3.45 -25.71
N LYS A 500 -13.52 -4.46 -25.95
CA LYS A 500 -12.09 -4.48 -25.61
C LYS A 500 -11.36 -3.49 -26.52
N VAL A 501 -10.52 -2.63 -25.95
CA VAL A 501 -9.62 -1.75 -26.69
C VAL A 501 -8.26 -2.43 -26.75
N ASP A 502 -7.80 -2.72 -27.96
CA ASP A 502 -6.45 -3.20 -28.27
C ASP A 502 -5.78 -2.10 -29.12
N LEU A 503 -4.65 -1.56 -28.66
CA LEU A 503 -3.98 -0.39 -29.27
C LEU A 503 -2.46 -0.54 -29.23
N ASP A 504 -1.95 -1.62 -29.84
CA ASP A 504 -0.55 -1.75 -30.22
C ASP A 504 -0.42 -1.88 -31.75
N GLY A 505 0.21 -0.89 -32.39
CA GLY A 505 0.65 -0.98 -33.78
C GLY A 505 0.20 0.16 -34.69
N LEU A 506 1.05 1.16 -34.86
CA LEU A 506 1.05 2.04 -36.04
C LEU A 506 1.38 1.20 -37.30
N GLY A 507 0.36 0.61 -37.91
CA GLY A 507 0.47 -0.14 -39.17
C GLY A 507 -0.90 -0.57 -39.69
N VAL A 508 -1.40 0.11 -40.72
CA VAL A 508 -2.67 -0.22 -41.38
C VAL A 508 -2.52 -1.51 -42.18
N VAL A 509 -3.16 -2.63 -41.78
CA VAL A 509 -3.78 -3.63 -42.68
C VAL A 509 -4.82 -4.50 -41.92
N GLY A 510 -6.09 -4.53 -42.37
CA GLY A 510 -7.02 -5.66 -42.15
C GLY A 510 -8.40 -5.29 -41.54
N PRO A 511 -9.54 -5.77 -42.09
CA PRO A 511 -10.84 -5.09 -41.96
C PRO A 511 -11.74 -5.65 -40.84
N GLN A 512 -12.43 -4.73 -40.12
CA GLN A 512 -13.59 -4.89 -39.21
C GLN A 512 -13.40 -4.38 -37.77
N ALA A 513 -12.84 -3.17 -37.59
CA ALA A 513 -13.10 -2.34 -36.41
C ALA A 513 -13.87 -1.08 -36.86
N PRO A 514 -14.98 -0.66 -36.20
CA PRO A 514 -15.60 0.62 -36.49
C PRO A 514 -14.75 1.77 -35.92
N ASP A 515 -14.38 2.69 -36.80
CA ASP A 515 -13.55 3.86 -36.56
C ASP A 515 -14.02 4.73 -35.38
N LEU A 516 -13.23 4.84 -34.32
CA LEU A 516 -13.51 5.78 -33.21
C LEU A 516 -12.94 7.19 -33.46
N LEU A 517 -12.02 7.34 -34.43
CA LEU A 517 -11.45 8.62 -34.85
C LEU A 517 -11.31 8.65 -36.38
N LEU A 518 -11.73 9.74 -37.02
CA LEU A 518 -11.58 9.94 -38.45
C LEU A 518 -10.10 10.21 -38.80
N PRO A 519 -9.60 9.81 -39.98
CA PRO A 519 -8.22 10.05 -40.43
C PRO A 519 -7.80 11.54 -40.37
N GLU A 520 -8.76 12.44 -40.58
CA GLU A 520 -8.55 13.90 -40.50
C GLU A 520 -8.27 14.38 -39.06
N GLU A 521 -8.81 13.70 -38.05
CA GLU A 521 -8.64 14.02 -36.63
C GLU A 521 -7.24 13.60 -36.13
N VAL A 522 -6.73 12.45 -36.62
CA VAL A 522 -5.36 12.01 -36.37
C VAL A 522 -4.35 12.98 -37.01
N SER A 523 -4.67 13.49 -38.19
CA SER A 523 -3.88 14.54 -38.84
C SER A 523 -3.90 15.84 -38.04
N PHE A 524 -5.05 16.25 -37.49
CA PHE A 524 -5.17 17.48 -36.70
C PHE A 524 -4.33 17.45 -35.42
N VAL A 525 -4.37 16.33 -34.67
CA VAL A 525 -3.57 16.15 -33.44
C VAL A 525 -2.08 16.16 -33.74
N LYS A 526 -1.65 15.49 -34.82
CA LYS A 526 -0.24 15.53 -35.26
C LYS A 526 0.19 16.92 -35.71
N GLN A 527 -0.69 17.66 -36.38
CA GLN A 527 -0.37 18.97 -36.95
C GLN A 527 -0.34 20.10 -35.91
N HIS A 528 -0.97 19.91 -34.75
CA HIS A 528 -1.05 20.91 -33.67
C HIS A 528 -0.41 20.42 -32.36
N GLN A 529 0.45 19.41 -32.43
CA GLN A 529 1.13 18.82 -31.27
C GLN A 529 1.97 19.86 -30.52
N GLU A 530 2.79 20.65 -31.21
CA GLU A 530 3.58 21.73 -30.61
C GLU A 530 2.70 22.81 -29.96
N LEU A 531 1.56 23.17 -30.56
CA LEU A 531 0.64 24.15 -30.00
C LEU A 531 -0.03 23.65 -28.71
N LEU A 532 -0.32 22.35 -28.63
CA LEU A 532 -0.86 21.71 -27.43
C LEU A 532 0.20 21.60 -26.32
N GLU A 533 1.47 21.47 -26.70
CA GLU A 533 2.61 21.49 -25.78
C GLU A 533 2.89 22.90 -25.25
N ASP A 534 2.90 23.92 -26.10
CA ASP A 534 3.04 25.33 -25.70
C ASP A 534 1.90 25.79 -24.76
N VAL A 535 0.67 25.31 -25.00
CA VAL A 535 -0.48 25.60 -24.13
C VAL A 535 -0.34 24.91 -22.79
N TRP A 536 0.23 23.71 -22.74
CA TRP A 536 0.52 22.99 -21.51
C TRP A 536 1.58 23.71 -20.68
N ASP A 537 2.69 24.10 -21.30
CA ASP A 537 3.79 24.81 -20.64
C ASP A 537 3.34 26.20 -20.14
N ALA A 538 2.48 26.89 -20.90
CA ALA A 538 1.86 28.14 -20.46
C ALA A 538 0.88 27.94 -19.29
N CYS A 539 0.23 26.78 -19.18
CA CYS A 539 -0.71 26.46 -18.11
C CYS A 539 -0.03 25.95 -16.83
N GLU A 540 1.16 25.35 -16.93
CA GLU A 540 1.94 24.85 -15.79
C GLU A 540 2.35 25.98 -14.81
N GLY A 541 2.42 27.22 -15.30
CA GLY A 541 2.61 28.43 -14.47
C GLY A 541 1.36 28.92 -13.73
N SER A 542 0.16 28.45 -14.09
CA SER A 542 -1.10 28.88 -13.47
C SER A 542 -1.66 27.79 -12.55
N ARG A 543 -1.89 28.14 -11.29
CA ARG A 543 -2.21 27.22 -10.17
C ARG A 543 -3.55 26.48 -10.26
N ASP A 544 -4.17 26.36 -11.43
CA ASP A 544 -5.52 25.82 -11.55
C ASP A 544 -5.77 25.13 -12.89
N GLY A 545 -5.96 23.81 -12.87
CA GLY A 545 -6.30 23.02 -14.06
C GLY A 545 -7.63 23.44 -14.72
N ALA A 546 -8.52 24.11 -13.97
CA ALA A 546 -9.74 24.71 -14.51
C ALA A 546 -9.45 25.93 -15.42
N THR A 547 -8.34 26.64 -15.19
CA THR A 547 -7.96 27.82 -16.00
C THR A 547 -7.41 27.40 -17.36
N ALA A 548 -6.69 26.28 -17.43
CA ALA A 548 -6.26 25.67 -18.70
C ALA A 548 -7.46 25.28 -19.59
N VAL A 549 -8.54 24.78 -18.96
CA VAL A 549 -9.81 24.43 -19.61
C VAL A 549 -10.52 25.67 -20.16
N ILE A 550 -10.52 26.78 -19.42
CA ILE A 550 -11.10 28.06 -19.87
C ILE A 550 -10.23 28.72 -20.96
N ALA A 551 -8.90 28.62 -20.88
CA ALA A 551 -7.97 29.12 -21.89
C ALA A 551 -8.16 28.42 -23.24
N LEU A 552 -8.33 27.08 -23.23
CA LEU A 552 -8.69 26.29 -24.41
C LEU A 552 -10.06 26.67 -24.99
N MET A 553 -11.04 27.04 -24.16
CA MET A 553 -12.36 27.49 -24.59
C MET A 553 -12.39 28.94 -25.11
N THR A 554 -11.44 29.79 -24.71
CA THR A 554 -11.41 31.23 -25.04
C THR A 554 -10.46 31.59 -26.18
N MET A 555 -9.74 30.62 -26.76
CA MET A 555 -8.89 30.86 -27.92
C MET A 555 -9.70 31.40 -29.13
N PRO A 556 -9.39 32.60 -29.66
CA PRO A 556 -10.13 33.20 -30.77
C PRO A 556 -10.08 32.41 -32.07
N ARG A 557 -9.14 31.46 -32.21
CA ARG A 557 -8.92 30.68 -33.44
C ARG A 557 -9.87 29.49 -33.60
N CYS A 558 -10.57 29.04 -32.55
CA CYS A 558 -11.59 27.99 -32.68
C CYS A 558 -12.97 28.52 -33.11
N SER A 559 -13.21 29.83 -33.06
CA SER A 559 -14.57 30.40 -33.15
C SER A 559 -15.07 30.73 -34.57
N SER A 560 -14.23 30.77 -35.63
CA SER A 560 -14.68 31.43 -36.87
C SER A 560 -14.52 30.70 -38.21
N ARG A 561 -13.90 29.51 -38.29
CA ARG A 561 -13.77 28.80 -39.59
C ARG A 561 -14.22 27.34 -39.65
N VAL A 562 -14.30 26.62 -38.53
CA VAL A 562 -14.72 25.20 -38.53
C VAL A 562 -16.22 25.02 -38.27
N LEU A 563 -16.88 25.98 -37.61
CA LEU A 563 -18.30 25.90 -37.24
C LEU A 563 -19.31 26.21 -38.37
N ARG A 564 -18.88 26.38 -39.64
CA ARG A 564 -19.80 26.71 -40.76
C ARG A 564 -19.95 25.65 -41.85
N ARG A 565 -19.34 24.46 -41.76
CA ARG A 565 -19.55 23.38 -42.74
C ARG A 565 -19.56 21.99 -42.07
N GLY A 566 -20.73 21.35 -42.09
CA GLY A 566 -20.97 19.94 -41.67
C GLY A 566 -20.89 19.76 -40.15
N ASP A 567 -21.83 19.21 -39.39
CA ASP A 567 -22.88 18.25 -39.67
C ASP A 567 -24.12 18.62 -38.86
N ARG A 568 -25.27 18.73 -39.54
CA ARG A 568 -26.60 18.65 -38.91
C ARG A 568 -27.23 17.28 -39.05
N GLU A 569 -26.49 16.28 -39.53
CA GLU A 569 -27.02 14.94 -39.76
C GLU A 569 -26.07 13.87 -39.21
N ARG A 570 -26.56 13.20 -38.15
CA ARG A 570 -26.03 12.08 -37.35
C ARG A 570 -25.67 12.54 -35.95
N GLY A 571 -26.37 11.98 -34.97
CA GLY A 571 -26.22 12.27 -33.53
C GLY A 571 -24.86 11.86 -32.97
N GLY A 572 -23.79 12.49 -33.43
CA GLY A 572 -22.42 12.32 -32.98
C GLY A 572 -22.01 13.37 -31.95
N ILE A 573 -21.18 12.96 -31.00
CA ILE A 573 -20.54 13.81 -29.99
C ILE A 573 -19.71 14.93 -30.68
N PRO A 574 -19.83 16.22 -30.29
CA PRO A 574 -19.12 17.33 -30.92
C PRO A 574 -17.58 17.16 -30.91
N LEU A 575 -16.91 17.66 -31.96
CA LEU A 575 -15.44 17.61 -32.12
C LEU A 575 -14.69 18.14 -30.88
N CYS A 576 -15.21 19.18 -30.21
CA CYS A 576 -14.63 19.73 -28.99
C CYS A 576 -14.61 18.72 -27.82
N HIS A 577 -15.63 17.86 -27.70
CA HIS A 577 -15.69 16.80 -26.69
C HIS A 577 -14.69 15.67 -27.00
N ARG A 578 -14.41 15.41 -28.29
CA ARG A 578 -13.45 14.36 -28.71
C ARG A 578 -12.00 14.82 -28.55
N VAL A 579 -11.71 16.09 -28.84
CA VAL A 579 -10.42 16.73 -28.55
C VAL A 579 -10.21 16.83 -27.04
N TYR A 580 -11.25 17.14 -26.26
CA TYR A 580 -11.21 17.05 -24.80
C TYR A 580 -10.90 15.62 -24.32
N TYR A 581 -11.48 14.60 -24.96
CA TYR A 581 -11.23 13.20 -24.63
C TYR A 581 -9.77 12.80 -24.92
N ALA A 582 -9.25 13.18 -26.10
CA ALA A 582 -7.87 12.91 -26.49
C ALA A 582 -6.86 13.67 -25.62
N ALA A 583 -7.13 14.95 -25.31
CA ALA A 583 -6.34 15.74 -24.37
C ALA A 583 -6.38 15.13 -22.97
N THR A 584 -7.55 14.71 -22.46
CA THR A 584 -7.67 14.05 -21.15
C THR A 584 -6.90 12.73 -21.10
N ILE A 585 -6.92 11.92 -22.18
CA ILE A 585 -6.13 10.68 -22.27
C ILE A 585 -4.63 10.98 -22.31
N LEU A 586 -4.19 11.98 -23.07
CA LEU A 586 -2.79 12.42 -23.14
C LEU A 586 -2.31 13.00 -21.79
N LEU A 587 -3.17 13.76 -21.11
CA LEU A 587 -2.94 14.32 -19.77
C LEU A 587 -2.91 13.23 -18.70
N CYS A 588 -3.72 12.17 -18.82
CA CYS A 588 -3.63 10.98 -17.98
C CYS A 588 -2.34 10.17 -18.25
N ARG A 589 -1.85 10.14 -19.50
CA ARG A 589 -0.56 9.52 -19.86
C ARG A 589 0.65 10.31 -19.35
N ARG A 590 0.57 11.65 -19.33
CA ARG A 590 1.61 12.55 -18.81
C ARG A 590 1.51 12.85 -17.30
N GLY A 591 0.46 12.35 -16.64
CA GLY A 591 0.34 12.38 -15.19
C GLY A 591 1.46 11.57 -14.55
N GLY A 592 2.63 12.19 -14.40
CA GLY A 592 3.79 11.66 -13.72
C GLY A 592 3.35 11.03 -12.40
N SER A 593 3.93 9.88 -12.10
CA SER A 593 3.56 9.02 -10.96
C SER A 593 3.63 9.83 -9.66
N GLY A 594 2.53 10.51 -9.27
CA GLY A 594 2.50 11.36 -8.08
C GLY A 594 3.08 10.61 -6.89
N SER A 595 4.21 11.10 -6.37
CA SER A 595 5.05 10.33 -5.45
C SER A 595 4.29 9.99 -4.17
N ARG A 596 4.53 8.76 -3.77
CA ARG A 596 3.79 8.03 -2.75
C ARG A 596 4.70 7.94 -1.53
N PHE A 597 4.28 8.42 -0.36
CA PHE A 597 5.15 8.63 0.81
C PHE A 597 6.10 7.45 1.11
N ALA A 598 5.54 6.25 1.26
CA ALA A 598 6.30 5.04 1.57
C ALA A 598 7.30 4.65 0.46
N LEU A 599 6.93 4.82 -0.80
CA LEU A 599 7.84 4.54 -1.93
C LEU A 599 8.93 5.59 -2.03
N MET A 600 8.62 6.86 -1.79
CA MET A 600 9.60 7.93 -1.78
C MET A 600 10.64 7.71 -0.68
N GLU A 601 10.18 7.34 0.52
CA GLU A 601 11.05 6.93 1.64
C GLU A 601 11.97 5.77 1.27
N ALA A 602 11.41 4.67 0.74
CA ALA A 602 12.21 3.52 0.35
C ALA A 602 13.23 3.86 -0.76
N LYS A 603 12.80 4.60 -1.80
CA LYS A 603 13.65 5.01 -2.91
C LYS A 603 14.81 5.89 -2.46
N ILE A 604 14.54 6.89 -1.62
CA ILE A 604 15.59 7.78 -1.08
C ILE A 604 16.61 6.96 -0.28
N ALA A 605 16.15 6.06 0.60
CA ALA A 605 17.06 5.22 1.38
C ALA A 605 17.94 4.33 0.49
N LEU A 606 17.35 3.67 -0.52
CA LEU A 606 18.09 2.84 -1.48
C LEU A 606 19.10 3.67 -2.29
N VAL A 607 18.70 4.82 -2.82
CA VAL A 607 19.59 5.70 -3.59
C VAL A 607 20.77 6.15 -2.74
N GLN A 608 20.51 6.63 -1.53
CA GLN A 608 21.57 7.11 -0.66
C GLN A 608 22.50 5.97 -0.24
N LEU A 609 21.97 4.81 0.14
CA LEU A 609 22.77 3.63 0.51
C LEU A 609 23.64 3.16 -0.66
N LEU A 610 23.06 2.92 -1.84
CA LEU A 610 23.76 2.39 -3.02
C LEU A 610 24.71 3.40 -3.67
N SER A 611 24.48 4.70 -3.48
CA SER A 611 25.42 5.74 -3.94
C SER A 611 26.74 5.73 -3.15
N ARG A 612 26.77 5.14 -1.96
CA ARG A 612 27.90 5.13 -1.01
C ARG A 612 28.47 3.76 -0.72
N PHE A 613 27.67 2.71 -0.83
CA PHE A 613 28.04 1.36 -0.41
C PHE A 613 27.70 0.32 -1.49
N ASN A 614 28.58 -0.67 -1.61
CA ASN A 614 28.29 -1.94 -2.25
C ASN A 614 27.71 -2.88 -1.20
N LEU A 615 26.58 -3.49 -1.52
CA LEU A 615 26.02 -4.53 -0.68
C LEU A 615 26.71 -5.85 -1.01
N LYS A 616 27.19 -6.56 0.02
CA LYS A 616 27.94 -7.80 -0.07
C LYS A 616 27.30 -8.91 0.76
N VAL A 617 27.52 -10.15 0.33
CA VAL A 617 27.19 -11.34 1.13
C VAL A 617 28.21 -11.47 2.26
N VAL A 618 27.73 -11.72 3.48
CA VAL A 618 28.53 -12.08 4.67
C VAL A 618 28.16 -13.49 5.12
N PRO A 619 28.94 -14.17 5.99
CA PRO A 619 28.63 -15.54 6.42
C PRO A 619 27.24 -15.74 7.02
N LYS A 620 26.66 -14.69 7.61
CA LYS A 620 25.30 -14.69 8.18
C LYS A 620 24.19 -14.38 7.18
N THR A 621 24.52 -13.98 5.95
CA THR A 621 23.54 -13.65 4.92
C THR A 621 22.75 -14.89 4.52
N ALA A 622 21.43 -14.81 4.56
CA ALA A 622 20.54 -15.87 4.11
C ALA A 622 20.54 -15.95 2.57
N ILE A 623 21.35 -16.85 2.00
CA ILE A 623 21.43 -17.08 0.54
C ILE A 623 20.10 -17.57 -0.02
N GLN A 624 19.43 -18.50 0.70
CA GLN A 624 18.08 -18.94 0.36
C GLN A 624 17.09 -18.27 1.31
N ILE A 625 16.22 -17.42 0.75
CA ILE A 625 15.20 -16.71 1.53
C ILE A 625 14.17 -17.72 2.03
N LYS A 626 14.18 -18.00 3.34
CA LYS A 626 13.15 -18.78 4.04
C LYS A 626 12.40 -17.88 4.98
N ILE A 627 11.09 -17.78 4.78
CA ILE A 627 10.23 -16.92 5.62
C ILE A 627 10.12 -17.56 7.01
N SER A 628 10.31 -16.74 8.04
CA SER A 628 10.19 -17.16 9.42
C SER A 628 8.78 -17.66 9.74
N LYS A 629 8.71 -18.78 10.45
CA LYS A 629 7.45 -19.42 10.89
C LYS A 629 6.98 -18.94 12.26
N SER A 630 7.82 -18.16 12.96
CA SER A 630 7.57 -17.72 14.33
C SER A 630 6.95 -16.32 14.41
N SER A 631 7.07 -15.54 13.34
CA SER A 631 6.58 -14.16 13.26
C SER A 631 5.32 -14.06 12.42
N PHE A 632 4.42 -13.15 12.82
CA PHE A 632 3.26 -12.78 12.00
C PHE A 632 3.66 -11.85 10.84
N ASN A 633 4.64 -10.98 11.08
CA ASN A 633 5.21 -10.13 10.03
C ASN A 633 6.23 -10.92 9.21
N MET A 634 6.32 -10.61 7.91
CA MET A 634 7.23 -11.32 7.00
C MET A 634 8.69 -10.94 7.32
N THR A 635 9.44 -11.90 7.82
CA THR A 635 10.89 -11.78 8.07
C THR A 635 11.60 -13.03 7.57
N ILE A 636 12.92 -12.96 7.40
CA ILE A 636 13.74 -14.13 7.06
C ILE A 636 14.18 -14.84 8.34
N ASP A 637 14.25 -16.17 8.31
CA ASP A 637 14.85 -16.96 9.39
C ASP A 637 16.35 -16.64 9.53
N GLY A 638 16.80 -16.29 10.74
CA GLY A 638 18.17 -15.80 10.98
C GLY A 638 18.39 -14.28 10.80
N GLY A 639 17.41 -13.54 10.28
CA GLY A 639 17.47 -12.08 10.10
C GLY A 639 18.11 -11.63 8.77
N PHE A 640 18.14 -10.31 8.54
CA PHE A 640 18.63 -9.73 7.29
C PHE A 640 20.07 -9.24 7.46
N TRP A 641 21.05 -10.15 7.48
CA TRP A 641 22.46 -9.77 7.62
C TRP A 641 23.11 -9.52 6.28
N LEU A 642 23.56 -8.29 6.02
CA LEU A 642 24.28 -7.91 4.79
C LEU A 642 25.58 -7.19 5.12
N GLY A 643 26.58 -7.36 4.27
CA GLY A 643 27.83 -6.59 4.33
C GLY A 643 27.70 -5.28 3.59
N LEU A 644 28.21 -4.19 4.18
CA LEU A 644 28.37 -2.89 3.54
C LEU A 644 29.85 -2.63 3.32
N GLU A 645 30.24 -2.50 2.06
CA GLU A 645 31.59 -2.10 1.65
C GLU A 645 31.52 -0.69 1.07
N GLN A 646 32.37 0.23 1.54
CA GLN A 646 32.37 1.60 1.03
C GLN A 646 32.78 1.63 -0.46
N ARG A 647 31.98 2.31 -1.29
CA ARG A 647 32.31 2.51 -2.70
C ARG A 647 33.45 3.51 -2.82
N VAL A 648 34.52 3.09 -3.48
CA VAL A 648 35.54 4.01 -3.97
C VAL A 648 35.08 4.48 -5.34
N LYS A 649 34.52 5.70 -5.41
CA LYS A 649 34.24 6.32 -6.71
C LYS A 649 35.59 6.71 -7.30
N SER A 650 35.98 6.12 -8.42
CA SER A 650 37.15 6.59 -9.16
C SER A 650 36.86 8.02 -9.60
N GLU A 651 37.61 8.98 -9.05
CA GLU A 651 37.68 10.35 -9.59
C GLU A 651 38.37 10.30 -10.96
N THR A 652 37.75 9.68 -11.96
CA THR A 652 38.26 9.64 -13.34
C THR A 652 37.25 8.95 -14.26
N GLN A 653 36.40 9.76 -14.92
CA GLN A 653 36.37 9.95 -16.38
C GLN A 653 35.24 10.90 -16.76
#